data_AF-A0A1K2FL05-F1
#
_entry.id   AF-A0A1K2FL05-F1
#
_cell.length_a   1.000
_cell.length_b   1.000
_cell.length_c   1.000
_cell.angle_alpha   90.00
_cell.angle_beta   90.00
_cell.angle_gamma   90.00
#
_symmetry.space_group_name_H-M   'P 1'
#
loop_
_entity.id
_entity.type
_entity.pdbx_description
1 polymer ?
#
loop_
_entity_poly.entity_id
_entity_poly.type
_entity_poly.pdbx_seq_one_letter_code
_entity_poly.pdbx_strand_id
1 'polypeptide(L)'
;MAERLFTWVDVDAHLAQAAVAGGWPAWLMEADAWWDGLELSVRPGTTETDVREWLDGLFGLGSTTEHDGVLELGLDRPSSHAPDALQVRLVEAGQREEVMRRPRLNERRVVRELGESLPRPQSAEFPGGKQLIAFHSFKGGVGRTLHTVALADHLATRGQHVLLVDADLEAPGITWMYQAQHGRCDIAYEDLLALLHSAQQGDAKQAVEIAAAYLPNQRVSRYPGTGCVTVLPASRRARLGPPRIAPADLLTEDRSPYFLSESLAELAVAAGADTVVLDLRAGASELAAPILLDPRVMRVFVTTISSQSLQGTETLIRQLGGQSPAVAGIDPAPGAVITQYRLDVHDGHAEQARARLSAALSTTFAVPETAGEGTPSPDELAVDEQVLTAPVLSPFREELLALPQSWDAVVDVVRRCGLPDLLEEFAPGIAFSGAPEEEPDTLDDRRRALESSAGRLVFAEQRGMDLGLKFLTTEPVRRLIADHSTDLPVAVVVGAKGSGKTFTFARMCAQKTWERFAAENDQRVHRSARVVPVLDPANITEQGAASPQQLRDAVAGGIGITADEVRTQLNAGLRHERADDPDFWRDRWLECLARAAGAAEGEDTEAFLVGINKASNATLFVVDGLEDWLESLDSEPKRIALRALLMEVPAWLRRLRSRSLGLVVFVRQDLVRTAIRQNLGQFLDRYSPYELRWDTEDALRLSLWVAVNAGAVVEPTRPIADMGFDEIVRALLPLWGAKLGTDNSREAWTERWVPAALADFKEQIQARDVVRFLCEAAKASVGDGRWADRVLTPAAMRKALVACSRAKIEEINQENPRLGALLRRMSGFSESVKMPFEASDVDLGSDDVEALVEWGALDKDTDGRYRMPEIYRHALGFRTQGRARVVRGL
;
A
#
# COMPACT_ATOMS: atom_id res chain seq x y z
N MET A 1 -31.60 28.92 33.84
CA MET A 1 -31.02 30.27 33.70
C MET A 1 -31.30 30.68 32.27
N ALA A 2 -31.83 31.87 32.01
CA ALA A 2 -31.88 32.38 30.65
C ALA A 2 -30.44 32.43 30.11
N GLU A 3 -30.22 31.88 28.93
CA GLU A 3 -28.91 31.93 28.27
C GLU A 3 -28.61 33.37 27.87
N ARG A 4 -27.32 33.74 27.88
CA ARG A 4 -26.92 35.12 27.57
C ARG A 4 -26.80 35.33 26.06
N LEU A 5 -27.34 36.44 25.55
CA LEU A 5 -27.34 36.81 24.14
C LEU A 5 -26.30 37.90 23.89
N PHE A 6 -25.06 37.55 23.58
CA PHE A 6 -24.01 38.56 23.38
C PHE A 6 -23.99 39.13 21.96
N THR A 7 -24.37 38.32 20.97
CA THR A 7 -24.23 38.57 19.55
C THR A 7 -25.34 37.93 18.74
N TRP A 8 -25.44 38.30 17.46
CA TRP A 8 -26.33 37.66 16.49
C TRP A 8 -26.11 36.16 16.34
N VAL A 9 -24.90 35.64 16.60
CA VAL A 9 -24.61 34.19 16.55
C VAL A 9 -25.36 33.44 17.65
N ASP A 10 -25.51 34.06 18.83
CA ASP A 10 -26.27 33.47 19.94
C ASP A 10 -27.76 33.41 19.61
N VAL A 11 -28.27 34.48 18.97
CA VAL A 11 -29.66 34.58 18.48
C VAL A 11 -29.93 33.52 17.41
N ASP A 12 -29.03 33.40 16.42
CA ASP A 12 -29.13 32.41 15.34
C ASP A 12 -29.16 30.97 15.89
N ALA A 13 -28.27 30.64 16.82
CA ALA A 13 -28.20 29.33 17.45
C ALA A 13 -29.48 28.98 18.23
N HIS A 14 -30.07 29.93 18.95
CA HIS A 14 -31.34 29.74 19.66
C HIS A 14 -32.51 29.53 18.71
N LEU A 15 -32.57 30.28 17.60
CA LEU A 15 -33.58 30.09 16.57
C LEU A 15 -33.44 28.69 15.95
N ALA A 16 -32.23 28.27 15.59
CA ALA A 16 -31.98 26.92 15.07
C ALA A 16 -32.40 25.83 16.06
N GLN A 17 -32.11 26.00 17.35
CA GLN A 17 -32.53 25.07 18.39
C GLN A 17 -34.06 25.04 18.54
N ALA A 18 -34.74 26.19 18.45
CA ALA A 18 -36.19 26.27 18.47
C ALA A 18 -36.82 25.54 17.27
N ALA A 19 -36.22 25.66 16.09
CA ALA A 19 -36.64 24.93 14.90
C ALA A 19 -36.52 23.41 15.11
N VAL A 20 -35.37 22.94 15.60
CA VAL A 20 -35.12 21.51 15.89
C VAL A 20 -36.07 20.97 16.97
N ALA A 21 -36.41 21.79 17.96
CA ALA A 21 -37.34 21.43 19.03
C ALA A 21 -38.83 21.52 18.64
N GLY A 22 -39.16 21.90 17.41
CA GLY A 22 -40.54 22.08 16.94
C GLY A 22 -41.25 23.32 17.49
N GLY A 23 -40.51 24.27 18.08
CA GLY A 23 -41.01 25.55 18.60
C GLY A 23 -41.21 26.63 17.52
N TRP A 24 -41.24 26.24 16.24
CA TRP A 24 -41.32 27.16 15.11
C TRP A 24 -42.77 27.55 14.79
N PRO A 25 -43.15 28.83 14.88
CA PRO A 25 -44.54 29.24 14.69
C PRO A 25 -44.94 29.18 13.21
N ALA A 26 -46.22 28.87 12.94
CA ALA A 26 -46.71 28.65 11.58
C ALA A 26 -46.68 29.91 10.68
N TRP A 27 -46.60 31.10 11.29
CA TRP A 27 -46.50 32.38 10.57
C TRP A 27 -45.06 32.74 10.18
N LEU A 28 -44.05 32.14 10.82
CA LEU A 28 -42.63 32.40 10.54
C LEU A 28 -42.13 31.44 9.47
N MET A 29 -41.72 31.98 8.34
CA MET A 29 -41.24 31.20 7.20
C MET A 29 -39.73 30.93 7.30
N GLU A 30 -38.95 31.95 7.67
CA GLU A 30 -37.49 31.94 7.75
C GLU A 30 -37.01 33.04 8.72
N ALA A 31 -35.90 32.80 9.40
CA ALA A 31 -35.23 33.78 10.23
C ALA A 31 -33.73 33.83 9.91
N ASP A 32 -33.20 35.04 9.77
CA ASP A 32 -31.78 35.30 9.50
C ASP A 32 -31.25 36.36 10.47
N ALA A 33 -30.33 35.96 11.34
CA ALA A 33 -29.64 36.89 12.23
C ALA A 33 -28.31 37.35 11.61
N TRP A 34 -28.07 38.66 11.62
CA TRP A 34 -26.84 39.30 11.16
C TRP A 34 -26.32 40.29 12.19
N TRP A 35 -25.08 40.74 11.99
CA TRP A 35 -24.42 41.68 12.91
C TRP A 35 -25.17 43.01 13.10
N ASP A 36 -26.08 43.38 12.18
CA ASP A 36 -26.84 44.63 12.20
C ASP A 36 -28.37 44.45 12.37
N GLY A 37 -28.85 43.22 12.61
CA GLY A 37 -30.28 42.98 12.83
C GLY A 37 -30.72 41.52 12.67
N LEU A 38 -31.95 41.26 13.07
CA LEU A 38 -32.67 40.00 12.90
C LEU A 38 -33.77 40.20 11.85
N GLU A 39 -33.66 39.53 10.72
CA GLU A 39 -34.68 39.55 9.68
C GLU A 39 -35.60 38.33 9.81
N LEU A 40 -36.91 38.57 9.84
CA LEU A 40 -37.93 37.52 9.92
C LEU A 40 -38.83 37.60 8.69
N SER A 41 -38.81 36.56 7.87
CA SER A 41 -39.74 36.39 6.78
C SER A 41 -41.05 35.80 7.30
N VAL A 42 -42.14 36.55 7.22
CA VAL A 42 -43.43 36.21 7.85
C VAL A 42 -44.57 36.19 6.83
N ARG A 43 -45.65 35.48 7.18
CA ARG A 43 -46.89 35.50 6.37
C ARG A 43 -47.52 36.90 6.36
N PRO A 44 -48.17 37.32 5.25
CA PRO A 44 -48.87 38.59 5.19
C PRO A 44 -49.91 38.72 6.30
N GLY A 45 -49.93 39.88 6.97
CA GLY A 45 -50.85 40.15 8.09
C GLY A 45 -50.38 39.65 9.47
N THR A 46 -49.13 39.19 9.58
CA THR A 46 -48.50 38.94 10.88
C THR A 46 -48.24 40.26 11.59
N THR A 47 -48.65 40.41 12.86
CA THR A 47 -48.48 41.68 13.58
C THR A 47 -47.17 41.71 14.36
N GLU A 48 -46.62 42.91 14.60
CA GLU A 48 -45.44 43.08 15.48
C GLU A 48 -45.69 42.56 16.90
N THR A 49 -46.95 42.54 17.36
CA THR A 49 -47.31 42.01 18.67
C THR A 49 -47.10 40.50 18.72
N ASP A 50 -47.51 39.76 17.67
CA ASP A 50 -47.30 38.31 17.57
C ASP A 50 -45.81 37.96 17.59
N VAL A 51 -45.00 38.74 16.87
CA VAL A 51 -43.54 38.57 16.80
C VAL A 51 -42.91 38.84 18.17
N ARG A 52 -43.29 39.94 18.82
CA ARG A 52 -42.79 40.33 20.14
C ARG A 52 -43.06 39.25 21.19
N GLU A 53 -44.29 38.76 21.27
CA GLU A 53 -44.68 37.72 22.23
C GLU A 53 -43.88 36.43 22.02
N TRP A 54 -43.64 36.03 20.77
CA TRP A 54 -42.84 34.84 20.47
C TRP A 54 -41.36 35.03 20.79
N LEU A 55 -40.76 36.17 20.42
CA LEU A 55 -39.35 36.46 20.74
C LEU A 55 -39.13 36.55 22.26
N ASP A 56 -40.03 37.20 23.01
CA ASP A 56 -39.97 37.21 24.48
C ASP A 56 -40.21 35.82 25.07
N GLY A 57 -41.06 35.00 24.46
CA GLY A 57 -41.24 33.60 24.84
C GLY A 57 -39.98 32.75 24.64
N LEU A 58 -39.25 32.98 23.56
CA LEU A 58 -38.05 32.23 23.18
C LEU A 58 -36.81 32.70 23.95
N PHE A 59 -36.60 34.01 24.06
CA PHE A 59 -35.39 34.63 24.60
C PHE A 59 -35.54 35.12 26.05
N GLY A 60 -36.74 35.06 26.61
CA GLY A 60 -37.05 35.56 27.95
C GLY A 60 -37.91 36.81 27.94
N LEU A 61 -38.75 36.95 28.96
CA LEU A 61 -39.67 38.09 29.09
C LEU A 61 -38.91 39.41 29.15
N GLY A 62 -39.26 40.36 28.28
CA GLY A 62 -38.62 41.67 28.17
C GLY A 62 -37.32 41.69 27.36
N SER A 63 -37.03 40.63 26.60
CA SER A 63 -35.89 40.61 25.66
C SER A 63 -36.11 41.51 24.45
N THR A 64 -37.35 41.86 24.13
CA THR A 64 -37.69 42.80 23.07
C THR A 64 -38.13 44.17 23.59
N THR A 65 -37.68 45.23 22.93
CA THR A 65 -38.05 46.62 23.23
C THR A 65 -38.43 47.38 21.97
N GLU A 66 -39.25 48.43 22.11
CA GLU A 66 -39.61 49.31 21.01
C GLU A 66 -38.92 50.67 21.20
N HIS A 67 -38.10 51.07 20.24
CA HIS A 67 -37.37 52.34 20.26
C HIS A 67 -37.59 53.07 18.93
N ASP A 68 -38.05 54.32 18.98
CA ASP A 68 -38.38 55.14 17.80
C ASP A 68 -39.30 54.45 16.76
N GLY A 69 -40.23 53.59 17.24
CA GLY A 69 -41.17 52.85 16.39
C GLY A 69 -40.56 51.63 15.70
N VAL A 70 -39.41 51.15 16.16
CA VAL A 70 -38.70 49.97 15.66
C VAL A 70 -38.61 48.93 16.77
N LEU A 71 -38.93 47.68 16.45
CA LEU A 71 -38.76 46.54 17.34
C LEU A 71 -37.28 46.12 17.38
N GLU A 72 -36.74 45.97 18.59
CA GLU A 72 -35.33 45.59 18.82
C GLU A 72 -35.26 44.39 19.77
N LEU A 73 -34.31 43.49 19.53
CA LEU A 73 -33.97 42.36 20.41
C LEU A 73 -32.70 42.69 21.19
N GLY A 74 -32.81 42.81 22.51
CA GLY A 74 -31.72 43.21 23.40
C GLY A 74 -30.58 42.20 23.45
N LEU A 75 -29.35 42.72 23.41
CA LEU A 75 -28.13 41.95 23.63
C LEU A 75 -27.58 42.23 25.03
N ASP A 76 -27.09 41.18 25.67
CA ASP A 76 -26.46 41.25 26.98
C ASP A 76 -25.18 42.08 26.92
N ARG A 77 -25.16 43.14 27.73
CA ARG A 77 -24.01 44.01 27.95
C ARG A 77 -23.74 44.16 29.44
N PRO A 78 -22.47 44.21 29.88
CA PRO A 78 -22.16 44.60 31.25
C PRO A 78 -22.79 45.95 31.57
N SER A 79 -23.24 46.17 32.81
CA SER A 79 -23.91 47.42 33.22
C SER A 79 -23.09 48.70 33.03
N SER A 80 -21.78 48.58 32.77
CA SER A 80 -20.88 49.68 32.45
C SER A 80 -20.88 50.09 30.97
N HIS A 81 -21.53 49.32 30.10
CA HIS A 81 -21.61 49.57 28.66
C HIS A 81 -23.02 50.05 28.28
N ALA A 82 -23.12 50.78 27.17
CA ALA A 82 -24.41 51.14 26.62
C ALA A 82 -25.21 49.86 26.25
N PRO A 83 -26.54 49.87 26.42
CA PRO A 83 -27.40 48.84 25.86
C PRO A 83 -27.16 48.70 24.36
N ASP A 84 -27.24 47.48 23.88
CA ASP A 84 -27.05 47.13 22.48
C ASP A 84 -28.17 46.16 22.09
N ALA A 85 -28.63 46.22 20.84
CA ALA A 85 -29.77 45.45 20.39
C ALA A 85 -29.72 45.21 18.88
N LEU A 86 -30.34 44.13 18.44
CA LEU A 86 -30.53 43.83 17.02
C LEU A 86 -31.88 44.37 16.58
N GLN A 87 -31.89 45.21 15.56
CA GLN A 87 -33.13 45.62 14.92
C GLN A 87 -33.86 44.41 14.35
N VAL A 88 -35.14 44.23 14.70
CA VAL A 88 -36.00 43.19 14.14
C VAL A 88 -36.69 43.75 12.89
N ARG A 89 -36.41 43.16 11.73
CA ARG A 89 -36.96 43.54 10.43
C ARG A 89 -37.94 42.47 9.95
N LEU A 90 -39.17 42.88 9.61
CA LEU A 90 -40.20 41.98 9.10
C LEU A 90 -40.30 42.09 7.59
N VAL A 91 -40.23 40.94 6.92
CA VAL A 91 -40.41 40.84 5.46
C VAL A 91 -41.65 40.00 5.20
N GLU A 92 -42.71 40.60 4.64
CA GLU A 92 -43.91 39.86 4.26
C GLU A 92 -43.67 39.05 2.98
N ALA A 93 -43.81 37.73 3.07
CA ALA A 93 -43.64 36.81 1.95
C ALA A 93 -44.94 36.02 1.69
N GLY A 94 -45.53 36.20 0.50
CA GLY A 94 -46.82 35.58 0.14
C GLY A 94 -46.76 34.07 -0.14
N GLN A 95 -45.61 33.56 -0.55
CA GLN A 95 -45.34 32.13 -0.72
C GLN A 95 -43.95 31.79 -0.22
N ARG A 96 -43.79 30.57 0.27
CA ARG A 96 -42.53 30.04 0.76
C ARG A 96 -41.74 29.44 -0.40
N GLU A 97 -40.47 29.80 -0.55
CA GLU A 97 -39.56 29.02 -1.38
C GLU A 97 -39.26 27.70 -0.66
N GLU A 98 -39.49 26.55 -1.32
CA GLU A 98 -39.07 25.27 -0.78
C GLU A 98 -37.54 25.21 -0.76
N VAL A 99 -36.95 25.26 0.43
CA VAL A 99 -35.51 25.11 0.61
C VAL A 99 -35.17 23.63 0.68
N MET A 100 -34.46 23.12 -0.33
CA MET A 100 -33.94 21.75 -0.28
C MET A 100 -32.82 21.66 0.75
N ARG A 101 -33.07 20.95 1.85
CA ARG A 101 -32.06 20.60 2.86
C ARG A 101 -30.93 19.79 2.22
N ARG A 102 -29.68 20.12 2.56
CA ARG A 102 -28.48 19.42 2.06
C ARG A 102 -27.69 18.85 3.23
N PRO A 103 -26.97 17.74 3.05
CA PRO A 103 -26.18 17.14 4.13
C PRO A 103 -24.95 17.98 4.48
N ARG A 104 -25.16 18.98 5.35
CA ARG A 104 -24.16 19.89 5.93
C ARG A 104 -24.35 19.95 7.45
N LEU A 105 -23.28 20.23 8.20
CA LEU A 105 -23.39 20.41 9.65
C LEU A 105 -23.86 21.82 10.00
N ASN A 106 -23.45 22.81 9.21
CA ASN A 106 -23.88 24.19 9.34
C ASN A 106 -24.88 24.58 8.23
N GLU A 107 -26.11 24.89 8.63
CA GLU A 107 -27.19 25.36 7.75
C GLU A 107 -27.22 26.88 7.81
N ARG A 108 -27.14 27.55 6.66
CA ARG A 108 -27.08 29.03 6.61
C ARG A 108 -28.43 29.71 6.81
N ARG A 109 -29.53 28.97 6.66
CA ARG A 109 -30.91 29.48 6.72
C ARG A 109 -31.63 28.81 7.87
N VAL A 110 -32.15 29.59 8.82
CA VAL A 110 -32.91 29.02 9.93
C VAL A 110 -34.38 28.91 9.53
N VAL A 111 -34.79 27.67 9.31
CA VAL A 111 -36.14 27.32 8.86
C VAL A 111 -36.72 26.17 9.69
N ARG A 112 -38.04 26.03 9.67
CA ARG A 112 -38.76 24.94 10.38
C ARG A 112 -38.21 23.55 10.04
N GLU A 113 -37.83 23.32 8.78
CA GLU A 113 -37.37 22.02 8.28
C GLU A 113 -36.12 21.55 9.01
N LEU A 114 -35.37 22.40 9.70
CA LEU A 114 -34.22 21.96 10.49
C LEU A 114 -34.59 20.90 11.54
N GLY A 115 -35.85 20.87 12.02
CA GLY A 115 -36.36 19.82 12.89
C GLY A 115 -36.82 18.53 12.19
N GLU A 116 -36.76 18.50 10.85
CA GLU A 116 -37.08 17.33 10.04
C GLU A 116 -35.78 16.60 9.64
N SER A 117 -35.86 15.28 9.41
CA SER A 117 -34.72 14.54 8.87
C SER A 117 -34.48 14.90 7.40
N LEU A 118 -33.25 14.70 6.94
CA LEU A 118 -32.87 14.92 5.54
C LEU A 118 -33.67 14.00 4.62
N PRO A 119 -33.99 14.45 3.38
CA PRO A 119 -34.73 13.65 2.43
C PRO A 119 -33.96 12.37 2.12
N ARG A 120 -34.61 11.20 2.21
CA ARG A 120 -33.95 9.92 1.92
C ARG A 120 -33.43 9.85 0.48
N PRO A 121 -32.35 9.10 0.21
CA PRO A 121 -31.90 8.85 -1.15
C PRO A 121 -32.97 8.17 -2.00
N GLN A 122 -32.97 8.44 -3.31
CA GLN A 122 -33.95 7.84 -4.25
C GLN A 122 -33.80 6.31 -4.37
N SER A 123 -32.58 5.81 -4.22
CA SER A 123 -32.25 4.38 -4.22
C SER A 123 -31.76 3.96 -2.84
N ALA A 124 -32.25 2.82 -2.34
CA ALA A 124 -31.82 2.24 -1.07
C ALA A 124 -30.36 1.74 -1.12
N GLU A 125 -29.88 1.32 -2.30
CA GLU A 125 -28.53 0.82 -2.49
C GLU A 125 -27.70 1.75 -3.38
N PHE A 126 -26.38 1.73 -3.18
CA PHE A 126 -25.43 2.39 -4.07
C PHE A 126 -25.30 1.65 -5.41
N PRO A 127 -24.86 2.34 -6.48
CA PRO A 127 -24.60 1.73 -7.78
C PRO A 127 -23.76 0.45 -7.67
N GLY A 128 -24.19 -0.62 -8.33
CA GLY A 128 -23.48 -1.90 -8.35
C GLY A 128 -23.42 -2.64 -7.01
N GLY A 129 -24.31 -2.31 -6.06
CA GLY A 129 -24.38 -2.93 -4.73
C GLY A 129 -23.14 -2.66 -3.87
N LYS A 130 -22.42 -1.56 -4.13
CA LYS A 130 -21.18 -1.22 -3.43
C LYS A 130 -21.45 -0.75 -2.01
N GLN A 131 -20.58 -1.13 -1.08
CA GLN A 131 -20.66 -0.69 0.30
C GLN A 131 -19.63 0.41 0.58
N LEU A 132 -20.05 1.46 1.26
CA LEU A 132 -19.20 2.53 1.78
C LEU A 132 -19.14 2.43 3.31
N ILE A 133 -17.93 2.37 3.85
CA ILE A 133 -17.66 2.29 5.30
C ILE A 133 -16.80 3.48 5.69
N ALA A 134 -17.33 4.37 6.52
CA ALA A 134 -16.66 5.61 6.91
C ALA A 134 -16.27 5.60 8.38
N PHE A 135 -14.97 5.76 8.65
CA PHE A 135 -14.44 5.94 10.00
C PHE A 135 -14.36 7.42 10.34
N HIS A 136 -14.96 7.80 11.47
CA HIS A 136 -14.94 9.18 11.99
C HIS A 136 -14.56 9.19 13.47
N SER A 137 -13.99 10.30 13.94
CA SER A 137 -13.77 10.53 15.38
C SER A 137 -14.03 11.97 15.75
N PHE A 138 -14.59 12.22 16.94
CA PHE A 138 -14.73 13.59 17.44
C PHE A 138 -13.37 14.21 17.77
N LYS A 139 -12.49 13.46 18.44
CA LYS A 139 -11.14 13.90 18.82
C LYS A 139 -10.08 13.29 17.90
N GLY A 140 -9.00 14.03 17.67
CA GLY A 140 -7.82 13.51 16.97
C GLY A 140 -7.00 12.55 17.83
N GLY A 141 -6.24 11.65 17.19
CA GLY A 141 -5.30 10.76 17.88
C GLY A 141 -5.92 9.57 18.61
N VAL A 142 -7.18 9.22 18.32
CA VAL A 142 -7.91 8.11 18.96
C VAL A 142 -7.70 6.75 18.27
N GLY A 143 -6.87 6.69 17.23
CA GLY A 143 -6.62 5.46 16.46
C GLY A 143 -7.56 5.24 15.27
N ARG A 144 -8.33 6.23 14.82
CA ARG A 144 -9.23 6.15 13.67
C ARG A 144 -8.55 5.54 12.42
N THR A 145 -7.50 6.19 11.92
CA THR A 145 -6.71 5.74 10.76
C THR A 145 -6.22 4.29 10.89
N LEU A 146 -5.80 3.88 12.09
CA LEU A 146 -5.32 2.50 12.33
C LEU A 146 -6.43 1.47 12.12
N HIS A 147 -7.64 1.74 12.60
CA HIS A 147 -8.78 0.84 12.42
C HIS A 147 -9.26 0.85 10.96
N THR A 148 -9.21 2.01 10.29
CA THR A 148 -9.50 2.10 8.85
C THR A 148 -8.54 1.21 8.03
N VAL A 149 -7.23 1.29 8.30
CA VAL A 149 -6.21 0.45 7.66
C VAL A 149 -6.40 -1.03 8.00
N ALA A 150 -6.73 -1.34 9.26
CA ALA A 150 -6.96 -2.70 9.72
C ALA A 150 -8.14 -3.37 9.01
N LEU A 151 -9.26 -2.64 8.82
CA LEU A 151 -10.41 -3.16 8.07
C LEU A 151 -10.05 -3.37 6.59
N ALA A 152 -9.36 -2.42 5.96
CA ALA A 152 -8.93 -2.57 4.57
C ALA A 152 -8.01 -3.79 4.38
N ASP A 153 -7.06 -4.00 5.30
CA ASP A 153 -6.19 -5.17 5.32
C ASP A 153 -6.97 -6.48 5.51
N HIS A 154 -7.97 -6.48 6.41
CA HIS A 154 -8.82 -7.63 6.70
C HIS A 154 -9.65 -8.07 5.49
N LEU A 155 -10.28 -7.11 4.80
CA LEU A 155 -11.09 -7.35 3.61
C LEU A 155 -10.24 -7.82 2.43
N ALA A 156 -9.10 -7.16 2.20
CA ALA A 156 -8.19 -7.54 1.13
C ALA A 156 -7.56 -8.92 1.39
N THR A 157 -7.28 -9.29 2.64
CA THR A 157 -6.81 -10.64 2.99
C THR A 157 -7.86 -11.73 2.74
N ARG A 158 -9.15 -11.38 2.66
CA ARG A 158 -10.25 -12.26 2.26
C ARG A 158 -10.55 -12.24 0.76
N GLY A 159 -9.69 -11.61 -0.04
CA GLY A 159 -9.79 -11.61 -1.50
C GLY A 159 -10.61 -10.47 -2.10
N GLN A 160 -11.06 -9.50 -1.28
CA GLN A 160 -11.78 -8.32 -1.78
C GLN A 160 -10.83 -7.25 -2.33
N HIS A 161 -11.28 -6.52 -3.34
CA HIS A 161 -10.65 -5.29 -3.79
C HIS A 161 -11.23 -4.09 -3.02
N VAL A 162 -10.42 -3.47 -2.17
CA VAL A 162 -10.80 -2.32 -1.34
C VAL A 162 -10.30 -1.02 -1.96
N LEU A 163 -11.20 -0.06 -2.18
CA LEU A 163 -10.84 1.34 -2.43
C LEU A 163 -10.72 2.07 -1.10
N LEU A 164 -9.50 2.29 -0.64
CA LEU A 164 -9.21 2.97 0.62
C LEU A 164 -8.96 4.46 0.38
N VAL A 165 -9.85 5.30 0.88
CA VAL A 165 -9.82 6.76 0.70
C VAL A 165 -9.31 7.45 1.96
N ASP A 166 -8.20 8.18 1.85
CA ASP A 166 -7.75 9.09 2.89
C ASP A 166 -8.47 10.44 2.70
N ALA A 167 -9.58 10.62 3.41
CA ALA A 167 -10.42 11.81 3.32
C ALA A 167 -10.06 12.89 4.37
N ASP A 168 -8.92 12.73 5.07
CA ASP A 168 -8.37 13.76 5.97
C ASP A 168 -7.41 14.67 5.21
N LEU A 169 -7.96 15.68 4.52
CA LEU A 169 -7.18 16.65 3.73
C LEU A 169 -6.24 17.56 4.55
N GLU A 170 -6.35 17.56 5.89
CA GLU A 170 -5.62 18.47 6.77
C GLU A 170 -4.50 17.78 7.56
N ALA A 171 -4.72 16.54 8.03
CA ALA A 171 -3.71 15.71 8.69
C ALA A 171 -3.82 14.25 8.22
N PRO A 172 -3.47 13.97 6.95
CA PRO A 172 -3.64 12.65 6.35
C PRO A 172 -2.69 11.62 6.97
N GLY A 173 -3.22 10.48 7.40
CA GLY A 173 -2.42 9.40 7.98
C GLY A 173 -2.01 8.35 6.94
N ILE A 174 -2.99 7.82 6.19
CA ILE A 174 -2.79 6.78 5.17
C ILE A 174 -1.87 7.27 4.06
N THR A 175 -2.04 8.52 3.63
CA THR A 175 -1.24 9.15 2.56
C THR A 175 0.24 9.09 2.87
N TRP A 176 0.65 9.42 4.10
CA TRP A 176 2.06 9.40 4.48
C TRP A 176 2.60 7.98 4.59
N MET A 177 1.82 7.04 5.12
CA MET A 177 2.20 5.63 5.19
C MET A 177 2.42 5.04 3.79
N TYR A 178 1.51 5.37 2.87
CA TYR A 178 1.53 4.94 1.49
C TYR A 178 2.69 5.58 0.71
N GLN A 179 2.97 6.87 0.92
CA GLN A 179 4.11 7.56 0.31
C GLN A 179 5.46 7.06 0.85
N ALA A 180 5.55 6.78 2.15
CA ALA A 180 6.77 6.28 2.79
C ALA A 180 7.19 4.89 2.29
N GLN A 181 6.25 4.10 1.76
CA GLN A 181 6.57 2.85 1.07
C GLN A 181 6.79 3.02 -0.45
N HIS A 182 6.91 4.26 -0.93
CA HIS A 182 7.04 4.63 -2.34
C HIS A 182 5.79 4.40 -3.21
N GLY A 183 4.61 4.36 -2.59
CA GLY A 183 3.35 4.26 -3.32
C GLY A 183 3.13 5.42 -4.29
N ARG A 184 2.66 5.13 -5.51
CA ARG A 184 2.40 6.14 -6.53
C ARG A 184 1.14 6.94 -6.22
N CYS A 185 1.26 8.27 -6.27
CA CYS A 185 0.13 9.19 -6.13
C CYS A 185 -0.12 9.91 -7.47
N ASP A 186 -0.67 9.17 -8.44
CA ASP A 186 -1.06 9.68 -9.75
C ASP A 186 -2.36 10.52 -9.66
N ILE A 187 -3.29 10.17 -8.75
CA ILE A 187 -4.50 10.91 -8.39
C ILE A 187 -4.79 10.86 -6.88
N ALA A 188 -5.25 11.98 -6.31
CA ALA A 188 -5.66 12.09 -4.92
C ALA A 188 -7.15 12.43 -4.75
N TYR A 189 -7.67 12.27 -3.52
CA TYR A 189 -9.03 12.63 -3.13
C TYR A 189 -9.31 14.11 -3.42
N GLU A 190 -8.37 15.02 -3.14
CA GLU A 190 -8.50 16.44 -3.51
C GLU A 190 -8.68 16.65 -5.02
N ASP A 191 -8.02 15.86 -5.87
CA ASP A 191 -8.19 15.94 -7.32
C ASP A 191 -9.58 15.45 -7.73
N LEU A 192 -10.07 14.35 -7.13
CA LEU A 192 -11.43 13.86 -7.36
C LEU A 192 -12.47 14.92 -7.01
N LEU A 193 -12.35 15.57 -5.84
CA LEU A 193 -13.27 16.65 -5.45
C LEU A 193 -13.24 17.82 -6.44
N ALA A 194 -12.07 18.20 -6.96
CA ALA A 194 -11.95 19.25 -7.96
C ALA A 194 -12.55 18.85 -9.33
N LEU A 195 -12.39 17.60 -9.75
CA LEU A 195 -13.03 17.05 -10.95
C LEU A 195 -14.56 17.02 -10.80
N LEU A 196 -15.06 16.57 -9.65
CA LEU A 196 -16.49 16.56 -9.32
C LEU A 196 -17.09 17.96 -9.19
N HIS A 197 -16.33 18.92 -8.70
CA HIS A 197 -16.76 20.32 -8.71
C HIS A 197 -16.97 20.81 -10.16
N SER A 198 -16.10 20.41 -11.08
CA SER A 198 -16.15 20.80 -12.50
C SER A 198 -17.26 20.09 -13.31
N ALA A 199 -17.91 19.08 -12.73
CA ALA A 199 -18.99 18.33 -13.37
C ALA A 199 -20.19 19.22 -13.72
N GLN A 200 -20.74 19.03 -14.92
CA GLN A 200 -21.90 19.79 -15.40
C GLN A 200 -23.17 18.96 -15.22
N GLN A 201 -24.30 19.63 -14.93
CA GLN A 201 -25.63 18.99 -14.85
C GLN A 201 -25.69 17.81 -13.86
N GLY A 202 -24.86 17.85 -12.82
CA GLY A 202 -24.73 16.77 -11.85
C GLY A 202 -24.25 15.41 -12.37
N ASP A 203 -23.63 15.35 -13.55
CA ASP A 203 -23.07 14.10 -14.09
C ASP A 203 -21.60 13.89 -13.62
N ALA A 204 -21.40 12.95 -12.69
CA ALA A 204 -20.07 12.60 -12.18
C ALA A 204 -19.25 11.73 -13.14
N LYS A 205 -19.85 11.17 -14.19
CA LYS A 205 -19.26 10.09 -14.99
C LYS A 205 -17.89 10.43 -15.56
N GLN A 206 -17.73 11.61 -16.15
CA GLN A 206 -16.43 12.01 -16.72
C GLN A 206 -15.35 12.15 -15.63
N ALA A 207 -15.69 12.73 -14.48
CA ALA A 207 -14.77 12.87 -13.35
C ALA A 207 -14.36 11.50 -12.80
N VAL A 208 -15.34 10.59 -12.67
CA VAL A 208 -15.14 9.21 -12.24
C VAL A 208 -14.28 8.43 -13.23
N GLU A 209 -14.54 8.51 -14.54
CA GLU A 209 -13.76 7.83 -15.58
C GLU A 209 -12.29 8.28 -15.58
N ILE A 210 -12.06 9.59 -15.46
CA ILE A 210 -10.70 10.14 -15.34
C ILE A 210 -10.03 9.60 -14.07
N ALA A 211 -10.72 9.63 -12.92
CA ALA A 211 -10.14 9.16 -11.68
C ALA A 211 -9.82 7.67 -11.71
N ALA A 212 -10.76 6.85 -12.17
CA ALA A 212 -10.61 5.41 -12.30
C ALA A 212 -9.44 5.03 -13.22
N ALA A 213 -9.14 5.82 -14.25
CA ALA A 213 -8.02 5.55 -15.16
C ALA A 213 -6.63 5.71 -14.50
N TYR A 214 -6.51 6.48 -13.41
CA TYR A 214 -5.24 6.70 -12.70
C TYR A 214 -5.07 5.82 -11.46
N LEU A 215 -6.16 5.25 -10.93
CA LEU A 215 -6.14 4.37 -9.76
C LEU A 215 -5.32 3.07 -9.89
N PRO A 216 -5.20 2.39 -11.05
CA PRO A 216 -4.55 1.07 -11.11
C PRO A 216 -3.10 1.03 -10.65
N ASN A 217 -2.36 2.15 -10.79
CA ASN A 217 -0.98 2.27 -10.32
C ASN A 217 -0.86 2.54 -8.82
N GLN A 218 -1.98 2.77 -8.11
CA GLN A 218 -2.02 3.12 -6.69
C GLN A 218 -2.34 1.91 -5.78
N ARG A 219 -2.11 0.70 -6.30
CA ARG A 219 -2.40 -0.56 -5.61
C ARG A 219 -1.28 -0.92 -4.64
N VAL A 220 -1.68 -1.40 -3.47
CA VAL A 220 -0.80 -2.11 -2.54
C VAL A 220 -0.89 -3.60 -2.86
N SER A 221 0.23 -4.18 -3.29
CA SER A 221 0.29 -5.54 -3.85
C SER A 221 0.90 -6.53 -2.86
N ARG A 222 0.18 -6.88 -1.79
CA ARG A 222 0.63 -7.86 -0.77
C ARG A 222 -0.43 -8.87 -0.32
N TYR A 223 -1.58 -8.89 -0.98
CA TYR A 223 -2.77 -9.62 -0.52
C TYR A 223 -3.02 -10.89 -1.34
N PRO A 224 -3.50 -11.98 -0.71
CA PRO A 224 -3.69 -13.26 -1.38
C PRO A 224 -4.83 -13.24 -2.42
N GLY A 225 -4.63 -13.99 -3.50
CA GLY A 225 -5.66 -14.24 -4.52
C GLY A 225 -6.06 -12.98 -5.28
N THR A 226 -7.37 -12.68 -5.33
CA THR A 226 -7.91 -11.47 -5.99
C THR A 226 -7.88 -10.23 -5.10
N GLY A 227 -7.47 -10.36 -3.84
CA GLY A 227 -7.49 -9.28 -2.87
C GLY A 227 -6.50 -8.18 -3.23
N CYS A 228 -6.91 -6.92 -3.09
CA CYS A 228 -5.99 -5.80 -3.15
C CYS A 228 -6.55 -4.56 -2.47
N VAL A 229 -5.67 -3.67 -2.02
CA VAL A 229 -6.05 -2.33 -1.56
C VAL A 229 -5.57 -1.33 -2.59
N THR A 230 -6.49 -0.57 -3.19
CA THR A 230 -6.17 0.62 -3.98
C THR A 230 -6.31 1.82 -3.08
N VAL A 231 -5.23 2.57 -2.88
CA VAL A 231 -5.24 3.77 -2.04
C VAL A 231 -5.59 4.98 -2.91
N LEU A 232 -6.52 5.81 -2.44
CA LEU A 232 -6.76 7.17 -2.92
C LEU A 232 -6.23 8.15 -1.86
N PRO A 233 -4.99 8.65 -2.01
CA PRO A 233 -4.37 9.52 -1.02
C PRO A 233 -5.10 10.86 -0.91
N ALA A 234 -4.94 11.57 0.21
CA ALA A 234 -5.63 12.83 0.46
C ALA A 234 -5.22 13.93 -0.53
N SER A 235 -3.92 14.09 -0.78
CA SER A 235 -3.39 15.13 -1.67
C SER A 235 -2.05 14.75 -2.32
N ARG A 236 -1.81 15.30 -3.52
CA ARG A 236 -0.51 15.30 -4.22
C ARG A 236 0.38 16.51 -3.88
N ARG A 237 -0.13 17.45 -3.07
CA ARG A 237 0.58 18.70 -2.77
C ARG A 237 1.82 18.44 -1.91
N ALA A 238 2.92 19.12 -2.26
CA ALA A 238 4.13 19.13 -1.42
C ALA A 238 4.00 19.99 -0.16
N ARG A 239 2.96 20.85 -0.06
CA ARG A 239 2.70 21.73 1.09
C ARG A 239 1.29 21.49 1.61
N LEU A 240 1.18 21.40 2.93
CA LEU A 240 -0.10 21.36 3.63
C LEU A 240 -0.84 22.69 3.48
N GLY A 241 -2.17 22.62 3.44
CA GLY A 241 -3.06 23.77 3.42
C GLY A 241 -4.52 23.33 3.44
N PRO A 242 -5.45 24.22 3.81
CA PRO A 242 -6.86 23.87 3.94
C PRO A 242 -7.43 23.30 2.64
N PRO A 243 -8.54 22.55 2.71
CA PRO A 243 -9.27 22.10 1.55
C PRO A 243 -9.65 23.28 0.64
N ARG A 244 -9.51 23.10 -0.68
CA ARG A 244 -9.91 24.12 -1.68
C ARG A 244 -11.38 24.03 -2.07
N ILE A 245 -11.98 22.85 -1.90
CA ILE A 245 -13.36 22.55 -2.21
C ILE A 245 -14.11 22.44 -0.88
N ALA A 246 -15.22 23.16 -0.74
CA ALA A 246 -16.15 23.04 0.37
C ALA A 246 -17.37 22.18 -0.04
N PRO A 247 -18.18 21.67 0.90
CA PRO A 247 -19.41 20.95 0.55
C PRO A 247 -20.36 21.78 -0.33
N ALA A 248 -20.37 23.10 -0.15
CA ALA A 248 -21.20 23.99 -0.95
C ALA A 248 -20.85 23.99 -2.45
N ASP A 249 -19.61 23.66 -2.78
CA ASP A 249 -19.13 23.58 -4.16
C ASP A 249 -19.53 22.25 -4.83
N LEU A 250 -19.93 21.25 -4.03
CA LEU A 250 -20.31 19.90 -4.50
C LEU A 250 -21.82 19.67 -4.45
N LEU A 251 -22.51 20.28 -3.48
CA LEU A 251 -23.94 20.13 -3.21
C LEU A 251 -24.74 21.30 -3.79
N THR A 252 -24.64 21.48 -5.10
CA THR A 252 -25.40 22.50 -5.86
C THR A 252 -26.84 22.05 -6.12
N GLU A 253 -27.71 22.99 -6.50
CA GLU A 253 -29.15 22.74 -6.64
C GLU A 253 -29.49 21.66 -7.68
N ASP A 254 -28.73 21.60 -8.77
CA ASP A 254 -28.88 20.64 -9.87
C ASP A 254 -28.40 19.22 -9.54
N ARG A 255 -27.84 18.99 -8.35
CA ARG A 255 -27.23 17.73 -7.94
C ARG A 255 -28.06 16.99 -6.89
N SER A 256 -27.85 15.68 -6.83
CA SER A 256 -28.30 14.86 -5.70
C SER A 256 -27.75 15.41 -4.37
N PRO A 257 -28.53 15.43 -3.27
CA PRO A 257 -28.00 15.72 -1.94
C PRO A 257 -26.85 14.78 -1.54
N TYR A 258 -26.81 13.58 -2.13
CA TYR A 258 -25.84 12.53 -1.85
C TYR A 258 -24.81 12.37 -2.97
N PHE A 259 -24.61 13.42 -3.78
CA PHE A 259 -23.73 13.39 -4.96
C PHE A 259 -22.32 12.87 -4.67
N LEU A 260 -21.73 13.21 -3.51
CA LEU A 260 -20.37 12.80 -3.18
C LEU A 260 -20.25 11.30 -2.89
N SER A 261 -21.14 10.73 -2.06
CA SER A 261 -21.16 9.30 -1.76
C SER A 261 -21.52 8.48 -3.00
N GLU A 262 -22.46 8.96 -3.81
CA GLU A 262 -22.82 8.35 -5.10
C GLU A 262 -21.63 8.34 -6.07
N SER A 263 -20.91 9.46 -6.20
CA SER A 263 -19.70 9.55 -7.03
C SER A 263 -18.59 8.61 -6.58
N LEU A 264 -18.44 8.41 -5.26
CA LEU A 264 -17.45 7.46 -4.70
C LEU A 264 -17.84 6.01 -4.97
N ALA A 265 -19.14 5.68 -4.91
CA ALA A 265 -19.63 4.37 -5.30
C ALA A 265 -19.45 4.12 -6.81
N GLU A 266 -19.74 5.11 -7.66
CA GLU A 266 -19.47 5.03 -9.10
C GLU A 266 -17.97 4.84 -9.40
N LEU A 267 -17.10 5.53 -8.66
CA LEU A 267 -15.65 5.33 -8.73
C LEU A 267 -15.25 3.91 -8.35
N ALA A 268 -15.86 3.34 -7.31
CA ALA A 268 -15.63 1.95 -6.93
C ALA A 268 -16.05 0.97 -8.04
N VAL A 269 -17.21 1.20 -8.67
CA VAL A 269 -17.67 0.41 -9.83
C VAL A 269 -16.67 0.52 -10.98
N ALA A 270 -16.27 1.73 -11.35
CA ALA A 270 -15.35 1.98 -12.46
C ALA A 270 -13.95 1.40 -12.21
N ALA A 271 -13.48 1.42 -10.95
CA ALA A 271 -12.20 0.83 -10.53
C ALA A 271 -12.27 -0.69 -10.32
N GLY A 272 -13.47 -1.29 -10.35
CA GLY A 272 -13.69 -2.70 -10.03
C GLY A 272 -13.41 -3.04 -8.56
N ALA A 273 -13.57 -2.08 -7.64
CA ALA A 273 -13.48 -2.29 -6.20
C ALA A 273 -14.79 -2.85 -5.64
N ASP A 274 -14.71 -3.74 -4.66
CA ASP A 274 -15.85 -4.36 -3.99
C ASP A 274 -16.41 -3.46 -2.89
N THR A 275 -15.51 -2.82 -2.13
CA THR A 275 -15.84 -2.02 -0.94
C THR A 275 -15.04 -0.73 -0.94
N VAL A 276 -15.66 0.38 -0.50
CA VAL A 276 -15.00 1.67 -0.24
C VAL A 276 -14.86 1.87 1.26
N VAL A 277 -13.64 2.13 1.73
CA VAL A 277 -13.36 2.42 3.13
C VAL A 277 -12.78 3.83 3.23
N LEU A 278 -13.34 4.68 4.09
CA LEU A 278 -12.96 6.09 4.20
C LEU A 278 -12.39 6.43 5.58
N ASP A 279 -11.23 7.10 5.61
CA ASP A 279 -10.68 7.75 6.81
C ASP A 279 -11.09 9.23 6.82
N LEU A 280 -12.15 9.60 7.54
CA LEU A 280 -12.67 10.97 7.56
C LEU A 280 -11.94 11.86 8.57
N ARG A 281 -11.88 13.17 8.33
CA ARG A 281 -11.33 14.17 9.26
C ARG A 281 -12.00 14.12 10.65
N ALA A 282 -11.21 14.38 11.71
CA ALA A 282 -11.72 14.43 13.08
C ALA A 282 -12.50 15.73 13.35
N GLY A 283 -13.43 15.67 14.31
CA GLY A 283 -14.25 16.82 14.72
C GLY A 283 -15.40 17.12 13.76
N ALA A 284 -15.97 18.31 13.88
CA ALA A 284 -17.07 18.79 13.04
C ALA A 284 -16.56 19.36 11.70
N SER A 285 -15.88 18.54 10.92
CA SER A 285 -15.40 18.94 9.58
C SER A 285 -16.55 18.93 8.57
N GLU A 286 -16.77 20.05 7.90
CA GLU A 286 -17.85 20.20 6.91
C GLU A 286 -17.74 19.19 5.75
N LEU A 287 -16.53 18.83 5.29
CA LEU A 287 -16.37 17.83 4.21
C LEU A 287 -16.67 16.39 4.65
N ALA A 288 -16.72 16.10 5.95
CA ALA A 288 -17.18 14.81 6.43
C ALA A 288 -18.71 14.70 6.42
N ALA A 289 -19.42 15.83 6.47
CA ALA A 289 -20.87 15.88 6.59
C ALA A 289 -21.62 15.17 5.44
N PRO A 290 -21.28 15.38 4.14
CA PRO A 290 -21.98 14.71 3.04
C PRO A 290 -21.86 13.19 3.05
N ILE A 291 -20.83 12.65 3.73
CA ILE A 291 -20.63 11.21 3.91
C ILE A 291 -21.38 10.71 5.16
N LEU A 292 -21.25 11.41 6.29
CA LEU A 292 -21.86 11.01 7.56
C LEU A 292 -23.39 11.17 7.58
N LEU A 293 -23.93 12.03 6.74
CA LEU A 293 -25.37 12.29 6.63
C LEU A 293 -26.03 11.52 5.48
N ASP A 294 -25.29 10.68 4.74
CA ASP A 294 -25.90 9.68 3.85
C ASP A 294 -26.23 8.42 4.65
N PRO A 295 -27.51 8.05 4.81
CA PRO A 295 -27.88 6.92 5.66
C PRO A 295 -27.38 5.58 5.14
N ARG A 296 -27.06 5.47 3.83
CA ARG A 296 -26.55 4.26 3.18
C ARG A 296 -25.08 3.96 3.50
N VAL A 297 -24.35 4.91 4.10
CA VAL A 297 -22.95 4.73 4.51
C VAL A 297 -22.91 4.08 5.89
N MET A 298 -22.12 3.01 6.04
CA MET A 298 -21.82 2.43 7.34
C MET A 298 -20.91 3.38 8.12
N ARG A 299 -21.42 3.92 9.23
CA ARG A 299 -20.73 4.93 10.05
C ARG A 299 -20.03 4.24 11.21
N VAL A 300 -18.71 4.31 11.29
CA VAL A 300 -17.92 3.73 12.39
C VAL A 300 -17.27 4.84 13.21
N PHE A 301 -17.76 5.05 14.43
CA PHE A 301 -17.26 6.10 15.33
C PHE A 301 -16.15 5.59 16.24
N VAL A 302 -14.95 6.13 16.10
CA VAL A 302 -13.79 5.75 16.93
C VAL A 302 -13.60 6.78 18.05
N THR A 303 -13.49 6.30 19.29
CA THR A 303 -13.33 7.17 20.46
C THR A 303 -12.53 6.49 21.57
N THR A 304 -12.07 7.26 22.56
CA THR A 304 -11.41 6.74 23.76
C THR A 304 -12.34 6.85 24.97
N ILE A 305 -11.96 6.22 26.08
CA ILE A 305 -12.66 6.36 27.37
C ILE A 305 -12.52 7.75 28.00
N SER A 306 -11.78 8.67 27.39
CA SER A 306 -11.64 10.06 27.86
C SER A 306 -13.01 10.76 27.83
N SER A 307 -13.38 11.43 28.92
CA SER A 307 -14.68 12.11 29.05
C SER A 307 -14.99 13.07 27.91
N GLN A 308 -14.01 13.88 27.48
CA GLN A 308 -14.17 14.82 26.37
C GLN A 308 -14.40 14.10 25.02
N SER A 309 -13.67 13.00 24.78
CA SER A 309 -13.81 12.21 23.56
C SER A 309 -15.17 11.53 23.52
N LEU A 310 -15.56 10.89 24.63
CA LEU A 310 -16.80 10.17 24.76
C LEU A 310 -18.01 11.11 24.64
N GLN A 311 -18.02 12.23 25.38
CA GLN A 311 -19.11 13.20 25.33
C GLN A 311 -19.27 13.81 23.94
N GLY A 312 -18.18 14.23 23.30
CA GLY A 312 -18.27 14.79 21.95
C GLY A 312 -18.72 13.78 20.90
N THR A 313 -18.30 12.51 21.04
CA THR A 313 -18.76 11.42 20.15
C THR A 313 -20.25 11.13 20.37
N GLU A 314 -20.69 11.04 21.64
CA GLU A 314 -22.10 10.83 21.99
C GLU A 314 -23.00 11.95 21.42
N THR A 315 -22.62 13.21 21.62
CA THR A 315 -23.37 14.36 21.09
C THR A 315 -23.46 14.31 19.57
N LEU A 316 -22.36 13.99 18.89
CA LEU A 316 -22.34 13.92 17.43
C LEU A 316 -23.24 12.78 16.90
N ILE A 317 -23.18 11.59 17.51
CA ILE A 317 -24.05 10.46 17.14
C ILE A 317 -25.52 10.86 17.24
N ARG A 318 -25.92 11.52 18.34
CA ARG A 318 -27.31 11.97 18.52
C ARG A 318 -27.71 13.04 17.50
N GLN A 319 -26.83 13.99 17.22
CA GLN A 319 -27.06 15.02 16.19
C GLN A 319 -27.27 14.38 14.81
N LEU A 320 -26.40 13.44 14.42
CA LEU A 320 -26.51 12.72 13.15
C LEU A 320 -27.76 11.83 13.11
N GLY A 321 -28.15 11.20 14.22
CA GLY A 321 -29.36 10.38 14.32
C GLY A 321 -30.65 11.17 14.07
N GLY A 322 -30.75 12.40 14.56
CA GLY A 322 -31.90 13.27 14.27
C GLY A 322 -31.95 13.73 12.81
N GLN A 323 -30.79 13.99 12.21
CA GLN A 323 -30.69 14.52 10.84
C GLN A 323 -30.79 13.42 9.76
N SER A 324 -30.19 12.25 9.98
CA SER A 324 -30.10 11.17 9.00
C SER A 324 -30.13 9.78 9.68
N PRO A 325 -31.30 9.35 10.18
CA PRO A 325 -31.44 8.05 10.81
C PRO A 325 -31.26 6.89 9.82
N ALA A 326 -30.60 5.82 10.26
CA ALA A 326 -30.52 4.56 9.54
C ALA A 326 -31.83 3.78 9.73
N VAL A 327 -32.39 3.22 8.65
CA VAL A 327 -33.59 2.38 8.74
C VAL A 327 -33.18 0.92 8.86
N ALA A 328 -33.63 0.27 9.94
CA ALA A 328 -33.31 -1.13 10.20
C ALA A 328 -33.76 -2.03 9.04
N GLY A 329 -32.87 -2.95 8.61
CA GLY A 329 -33.11 -3.87 7.50
C GLY A 329 -32.99 -3.26 6.10
N ILE A 330 -32.74 -1.95 5.99
CA ILE A 330 -32.49 -1.26 4.72
C ILE A 330 -31.08 -0.67 4.70
N ASP A 331 -30.74 0.13 5.71
CA ASP A 331 -29.47 0.84 5.81
C ASP A 331 -28.49 0.06 6.70
N PRO A 332 -27.16 0.21 6.50
CA PRO A 332 -26.18 -0.41 7.37
C PRO A 332 -26.22 0.17 8.78
N ALA A 333 -26.04 -0.71 9.77
CA ALA A 333 -25.96 -0.33 11.17
C ALA A 333 -24.73 0.56 11.44
N PRO A 334 -24.87 1.69 12.16
CA PRO A 334 -23.73 2.45 12.63
C PRO A 334 -23.05 1.71 13.79
N GLY A 335 -21.72 1.69 13.76
CA GLY A 335 -20.88 1.05 14.76
C GLY A 335 -20.02 2.04 15.53
N ALA A 336 -19.39 1.57 16.59
CA ALA A 336 -18.38 2.34 17.32
C ALA A 336 -17.23 1.46 17.80
N VAL A 337 -16.04 2.06 17.90
CA VAL A 337 -14.85 1.42 18.45
C VAL A 337 -14.33 2.24 19.62
N ILE A 338 -14.20 1.62 20.79
CA ILE A 338 -13.62 2.22 22.00
C ILE A 338 -12.18 1.76 22.12
N THR A 339 -11.25 2.71 22.07
CA THR A 339 -9.82 2.45 21.98
C THR A 339 -9.03 3.00 23.17
N GLN A 340 -7.73 2.70 23.21
CA GLN A 340 -6.74 3.31 24.12
C GLN A 340 -7.08 3.18 25.61
N TYR A 341 -7.77 2.10 25.99
CA TYR A 341 -8.00 1.75 27.39
C TYR A 341 -7.13 0.55 27.78
N ARG A 342 -6.82 0.45 29.06
CA ARG A 342 -6.04 -0.65 29.62
C ARG A 342 -6.99 -1.67 30.20
N LEU A 343 -6.97 -2.91 29.73
CA LEU A 343 -7.83 -3.99 30.23
C LEU A 343 -7.70 -4.22 31.74
N ASP A 344 -6.49 -4.07 32.28
CA ASP A 344 -6.21 -4.33 33.69
C ASP A 344 -6.65 -3.20 34.64
N VAL A 345 -6.85 -1.98 34.14
CA VAL A 345 -7.13 -0.79 34.95
C VAL A 345 -8.49 -0.15 34.63
N HIS A 346 -8.90 -0.18 33.37
CA HIS A 346 -9.98 0.64 32.84
C HIS A 346 -11.19 -0.18 32.38
N ASP A 347 -11.27 -1.48 32.67
CA ASP A 347 -12.36 -2.37 32.22
C ASP A 347 -13.75 -1.79 32.55
N GLY A 348 -13.97 -1.37 33.79
CA GLY A 348 -15.23 -0.74 34.20
C GLY A 348 -15.54 0.58 33.48
N HIS A 349 -14.53 1.37 33.11
CA HIS A 349 -14.74 2.60 32.34
C HIS A 349 -15.03 2.31 30.86
N ALA A 350 -14.40 1.27 30.30
CA ALA A 350 -14.65 0.81 28.94
C ALA A 350 -16.08 0.28 28.80
N GLU A 351 -16.55 -0.52 29.75
CA GLU A 351 -17.94 -1.01 29.79
C GLU A 351 -18.96 0.13 29.97
N GLN A 352 -18.66 1.12 30.82
CA GLN A 352 -19.52 2.31 30.94
C GLN A 352 -19.58 3.10 29.62
N ALA A 353 -18.44 3.28 28.95
CA ALA A 353 -18.39 3.93 27.65
C ALA A 353 -19.17 3.12 26.60
N ARG A 354 -19.07 1.79 26.63
CA ARG A 354 -19.79 0.86 25.75
C ARG A 354 -21.29 1.00 25.90
N ALA A 355 -21.81 0.97 27.13
CA ALA A 355 -23.23 1.18 27.41
C ALA A 355 -23.72 2.56 26.94
N ARG A 356 -22.92 3.60 27.18
CA ARG A 356 -23.27 4.99 26.83
C ARG A 356 -23.34 5.20 25.31
N LEU A 357 -22.38 4.66 24.56
CA LEU A 357 -22.35 4.73 23.10
C LEU A 357 -23.41 3.84 22.47
N SER A 358 -23.63 2.62 22.99
CA SER A 358 -24.72 1.75 22.52
C SER A 358 -26.06 2.48 22.60
N ALA A 359 -26.36 3.11 23.75
CA ALA A 359 -27.59 3.90 23.91
C ALA A 359 -27.69 5.10 22.95
N ALA A 360 -26.56 5.72 22.57
CA ALA A 360 -26.57 6.79 21.57
C ALA A 360 -26.77 6.24 20.15
N LEU A 361 -26.11 5.14 19.80
CA LEU A 361 -26.26 4.47 18.49
C LEU A 361 -27.70 3.98 18.28
N SER A 362 -28.36 3.47 19.32
CA SER A 362 -29.79 3.07 19.22
C SER A 362 -30.68 4.25 18.78
N THR A 363 -30.37 5.47 19.23
CA THR A 363 -31.15 6.66 18.81
C THR A 363 -30.97 7.06 17.33
N THR A 364 -30.08 6.38 16.61
CA THR A 364 -29.88 6.61 15.17
C THR A 364 -30.70 5.67 14.28
N PHE A 365 -31.44 4.72 14.87
CA PHE A 365 -32.31 3.81 14.11
C PHE A 365 -33.75 4.31 14.01
N ALA A 366 -34.33 4.12 12.83
CA ALA A 366 -35.75 4.29 12.58
C ALA A 366 -36.40 2.94 12.18
N VAL A 367 -37.63 2.71 12.65
CA VAL A 367 -38.44 1.54 12.31
C VAL A 367 -39.19 1.80 10.99
N PRO A 368 -39.27 0.84 10.04
CA PRO A 368 -40.00 1.03 8.79
C PRO A 368 -41.49 1.32 9.02
N GLU A 369 -42.03 2.38 8.39
CA GLU A 369 -43.45 2.79 8.55
C GLU A 369 -44.47 1.84 7.90
N THR A 370 -44.04 0.89 7.08
CA THR A 370 -44.92 -0.08 6.39
C THR A 370 -44.68 -1.51 6.89
N ALA A 371 -45.28 -1.85 8.02
CA ALA A 371 -45.36 -3.22 8.50
C ALA A 371 -46.31 -4.04 7.61
N GLY A 372 -45.78 -4.65 6.55
CA GLY A 372 -46.46 -5.72 5.81
C GLY A 372 -46.44 -7.05 6.58
N GLU A 373 -47.44 -7.90 6.37
CA GLU A 373 -47.52 -9.25 6.97
C GLU A 373 -46.23 -10.04 6.69
N GLY A 374 -45.41 -10.24 7.73
CA GLY A 374 -44.07 -10.84 7.64
C GLY A 374 -42.94 -10.02 8.28
N THR A 375 -43.22 -8.82 8.80
CA THR A 375 -42.24 -8.01 9.54
C THR A 375 -41.93 -8.63 10.92
N PRO A 376 -40.65 -8.67 11.35
CA PRO A 376 -40.28 -9.18 12.67
C PRO A 376 -40.99 -8.37 13.76
N SER A 377 -41.31 -9.04 14.87
CA SER A 377 -42.01 -8.38 15.98
C SER A 377 -41.15 -7.23 16.56
N PRO A 378 -41.75 -6.20 17.16
CA PRO A 378 -41.00 -5.10 17.78
C PRO A 378 -39.96 -5.57 18.81
N ASP A 379 -40.23 -6.68 19.49
CA ASP A 379 -39.32 -7.28 20.47
C ASP A 379 -38.13 -8.00 19.81
N GLU A 380 -38.31 -8.61 18.62
CA GLU A 380 -37.20 -9.22 17.86
C GLU A 380 -36.28 -8.16 17.26
N LEU A 381 -36.86 -7.08 16.70
CA LEU A 381 -36.10 -5.93 16.18
C LEU A 381 -35.28 -5.23 17.27
N ALA A 382 -35.79 -5.13 18.49
CA ALA A 382 -35.07 -4.51 19.62
C ALA A 382 -33.86 -5.32 20.09
N VAL A 383 -33.91 -6.65 20.00
CA VAL A 383 -32.77 -7.54 20.32
C VAL A 383 -31.72 -7.47 19.21
N ASP A 384 -32.16 -7.51 17.95
CA ASP A 384 -31.26 -7.37 16.80
C ASP A 384 -30.58 -5.99 16.79
N GLU A 385 -31.30 -4.92 17.12
CA GLU A 385 -30.75 -3.56 17.26
C GLU A 385 -29.68 -3.47 18.37
N GLN A 386 -29.90 -4.10 19.52
CA GLN A 386 -28.92 -4.12 20.62
C GLN A 386 -27.64 -4.89 20.26
N VAL A 387 -27.76 -5.96 19.47
CA VAL A 387 -26.60 -6.74 18.99
C VAL A 387 -25.84 -5.94 17.93
N LEU A 388 -26.53 -5.29 17.01
CA LEU A 388 -25.94 -4.51 15.91
C LEU A 388 -25.30 -3.18 16.36
N THR A 389 -25.67 -2.65 17.53
CA THR A 389 -25.18 -1.37 18.06
C THR A 389 -24.15 -1.49 19.17
N ALA A 390 -23.68 -2.70 19.47
CA ALA A 390 -22.69 -2.91 20.52
C ALA A 390 -21.30 -2.40 20.09
N PRO A 391 -20.70 -1.41 20.79
CA PRO A 391 -19.37 -0.93 20.42
C PRO A 391 -18.28 -1.99 20.63
N VAL A 392 -17.35 -2.10 19.67
CA VAL A 392 -16.15 -2.93 19.76
C VAL A 392 -15.15 -2.33 20.73
N LEU A 393 -14.57 -3.17 21.56
CA LEU A 393 -13.50 -2.78 22.47
C LEU A 393 -12.13 -3.15 21.87
N SER A 394 -11.32 -2.13 21.57
CA SER A 394 -9.94 -2.31 21.11
C SER A 394 -8.95 -1.84 22.18
N PRO A 395 -8.40 -2.74 23.00
CA PRO A 395 -7.52 -2.36 24.10
C PRO A 395 -6.22 -1.70 23.61
N PHE A 396 -5.62 -0.90 24.48
CA PHE A 396 -4.33 -0.27 24.24
C PHE A 396 -3.22 -1.32 24.08
N ARG A 397 -2.39 -1.15 23.05
CA ARG A 397 -1.18 -1.93 22.77
C ARG A 397 -0.01 -0.95 22.63
N GLU A 398 1.07 -1.18 23.37
CA GLU A 398 2.24 -0.28 23.39
C GLU A 398 2.87 -0.15 22.01
N GLU A 399 2.79 -1.22 21.22
CA GLU A 399 3.32 -1.31 19.86
C GLU A 399 2.65 -0.33 18.89
N LEU A 400 1.43 0.14 19.20
CA LEU A 400 0.68 1.10 18.37
C LEU A 400 1.02 2.57 18.68
N LEU A 401 1.83 2.85 19.71
CA LEU A 401 2.19 4.22 20.10
C LEU A 401 3.19 4.86 19.11
N ALA A 402 4.18 4.09 18.68
CA ALA A 402 5.26 4.53 17.81
C ALA A 402 5.22 3.72 16.51
N LEU A 403 4.30 4.12 15.63
CA LEU A 403 4.13 3.44 14.35
C LEU A 403 5.35 3.64 13.45
N PRO A 404 5.72 2.62 12.68
CA PRO A 404 6.70 2.77 11.61
C PRO A 404 6.13 3.67 10.50
N GLN A 405 7.02 4.15 9.63
CA GLN A 405 6.61 5.10 8.58
C GLN A 405 5.91 4.41 7.41
N SER A 406 6.41 3.26 6.95
CA SER A 406 5.87 2.58 5.76
C SER A 406 4.58 1.84 6.07
N TRP A 407 3.65 1.88 5.12
CA TRP A 407 2.38 1.15 5.20
C TRP A 407 2.58 -0.34 5.52
N ASP A 408 3.54 -1.02 4.87
CA ASP A 408 3.74 -2.44 5.11
C ASP A 408 4.09 -2.76 6.57
N ALA A 409 5.00 -1.97 7.15
CA ALA A 409 5.38 -2.13 8.55
C ALA A 409 4.24 -1.77 9.50
N VAL A 410 3.39 -0.80 9.14
CA VAL A 410 2.20 -0.45 9.93
C VAL A 410 1.20 -1.60 9.93
N VAL A 411 0.91 -2.18 8.77
CA VAL A 411 0.01 -3.34 8.64
C VAL A 411 0.53 -4.52 9.47
N ASP A 412 1.84 -4.77 9.50
CA ASP A 412 2.40 -5.85 10.31
C ASP A 412 2.19 -5.61 11.82
N VAL A 413 2.36 -4.37 12.29
CA VAL A 413 2.05 -4.00 13.68
C VAL A 413 0.56 -4.21 13.96
N VAL A 414 -0.31 -3.74 13.06
CA VAL A 414 -1.77 -3.87 13.15
C VAL A 414 -2.20 -5.33 13.25
N ARG A 415 -1.66 -6.22 12.40
CA ARG A 415 -1.90 -7.67 12.45
C ARG A 415 -1.41 -8.30 13.75
N ARG A 416 -0.19 -7.99 14.19
CA ARG A 416 0.35 -8.50 15.47
C ARG A 416 -0.49 -8.09 16.68
N CYS A 417 -1.15 -6.94 16.60
CA CYS A 417 -2.05 -6.46 17.64
C CYS A 417 -3.47 -7.05 17.56
N GLY A 418 -3.79 -7.84 16.53
CA GLY A 418 -5.10 -8.48 16.36
C GLY A 418 -6.22 -7.51 15.95
N LEU A 419 -5.89 -6.31 15.48
CA LEU A 419 -6.89 -5.30 15.07
C LEU A 419 -7.81 -5.77 13.93
N PRO A 420 -7.32 -6.47 12.88
CA PRO A 420 -8.19 -6.95 11.81
C PRO A 420 -9.33 -7.83 12.31
N ASP A 421 -9.05 -8.76 13.22
CA ASP A 421 -10.04 -9.72 13.74
C ASP A 421 -11.14 -9.03 14.58
N LEU A 422 -10.79 -7.93 15.26
CA LEU A 422 -11.76 -7.12 16.01
C LEU A 422 -12.77 -6.40 15.11
N LEU A 423 -12.46 -6.22 13.83
CA LEU A 423 -13.26 -5.44 12.88
C LEU A 423 -14.08 -6.34 11.94
N GLU A 424 -14.09 -7.65 12.17
CA GLU A 424 -14.85 -8.61 11.35
C GLU A 424 -16.35 -8.30 11.32
N GLU A 425 -16.91 -7.76 12.41
CA GLU A 425 -18.33 -7.37 12.45
C GLU A 425 -18.68 -6.22 11.48
N PHE A 426 -17.70 -5.41 11.09
CA PHE A 426 -17.88 -4.34 10.10
C PHE A 426 -17.63 -4.82 8.67
N ALA A 427 -17.18 -6.07 8.48
CA ALA A 427 -16.93 -6.63 7.16
C ALA A 427 -18.24 -7.08 6.48
N PRO A 428 -18.46 -6.77 5.18
CA PRO A 428 -19.56 -7.35 4.43
C PRO A 428 -19.41 -8.87 4.35
N GLY A 429 -20.51 -9.59 4.62
CA GLY A 429 -20.53 -11.05 4.66
C GLY A 429 -20.13 -11.68 3.32
N ILE A 430 -19.05 -12.46 3.32
CA ILE A 430 -18.66 -13.31 2.19
C ILE A 430 -18.38 -14.73 2.71
N ALA A 431 -19.07 -15.71 2.15
CA ALA A 431 -18.80 -17.13 2.35
C ALA A 431 -17.85 -17.66 1.27
N PHE A 432 -16.79 -18.39 1.65
CA PHE A 432 -16.02 -19.20 0.71
C PHE A 432 -15.75 -20.61 1.23
N SER A 433 -15.96 -21.58 0.33
CA SER A 433 -15.84 -23.01 0.50
C SER A 433 -14.44 -23.51 0.12
N GLY A 434 -13.78 -24.25 1.01
CA GLY A 434 -12.59 -25.05 0.68
C GLY A 434 -12.97 -26.48 0.31
N ALA A 435 -12.23 -27.07 -0.64
CA ALA A 435 -12.32 -28.48 -1.02
C ALA A 435 -10.91 -29.13 -1.08
N PRO A 436 -10.81 -30.47 -1.03
CA PRO A 436 -9.79 -31.19 -0.26
C PRO A 436 -8.63 -31.79 -1.09
N GLU A 437 -7.61 -32.21 -0.33
CA GLU A 437 -6.33 -32.83 -0.72
C GLU A 437 -6.46 -34.24 -1.36
N GLU A 438 -5.55 -34.54 -2.30
CA GLU A 438 -5.31 -35.88 -2.89
C GLU A 438 -4.20 -36.66 -2.15
N GLU A 439 -4.23 -38.00 -2.29
CA GLU A 439 -3.41 -39.00 -1.57
C GLU A 439 -1.87 -38.90 -1.81
N PRO A 440 -1.03 -39.31 -0.83
CA PRO A 440 0.40 -39.02 -0.85
C PRO A 440 1.25 -39.96 -1.71
N ASP A 441 2.17 -39.37 -2.47
CA ASP A 441 3.37 -40.02 -3.05
C ASP A 441 4.32 -40.56 -1.96
N THR A 442 5.16 -41.55 -2.29
CA THR A 442 6.14 -42.08 -1.33
C THR A 442 7.20 -41.04 -0.97
N LEU A 443 7.77 -41.14 0.25
CA LEU A 443 8.75 -40.16 0.76
C LEU A 443 10.01 -40.05 -0.11
N ASP A 444 10.49 -41.16 -0.68
CA ASP A 444 11.66 -41.15 -1.56
C ASP A 444 11.33 -40.58 -2.97
N ASP A 445 10.09 -40.71 -3.43
CA ASP A 445 9.64 -40.07 -4.68
C ASP A 445 9.60 -38.55 -4.50
N ARG A 446 9.06 -38.05 -3.38
CA ARG A 446 9.11 -36.63 -3.00
C ARG A 446 10.54 -36.08 -2.95
N ARG A 447 11.50 -36.85 -2.43
CA ARG A 447 12.93 -36.47 -2.39
C ARG A 447 13.55 -36.39 -3.78
N ARG A 448 13.30 -37.37 -4.66
CA ARG A 448 13.81 -37.37 -6.04
C ARG A 448 13.18 -36.26 -6.89
N ALA A 449 11.89 -35.98 -6.69
CA ALA A 449 11.20 -34.89 -7.35
C ALA A 449 11.77 -33.53 -6.93
N LEU A 450 12.08 -33.35 -5.64
CA LEU A 450 12.77 -32.16 -5.12
C LEU A 450 14.18 -32.01 -5.67
N GLU A 451 14.98 -33.07 -5.70
CA GLU A 451 16.32 -33.07 -6.32
C GLU A 451 16.25 -32.63 -7.79
N SER A 452 15.36 -33.24 -8.58
CA SER A 452 15.24 -32.94 -10.02
C SER A 452 14.78 -31.50 -10.26
N SER A 453 13.77 -31.04 -9.52
CA SER A 453 13.19 -29.70 -9.68
C SER A 453 14.17 -28.62 -9.23
N ALA A 454 14.80 -28.78 -8.06
CA ALA A 454 15.82 -27.85 -7.59
C ALA A 454 17.04 -27.84 -8.53
N GLY A 455 17.48 -29.01 -9.02
CA GLY A 455 18.60 -29.11 -9.97
C GLY A 455 18.40 -28.30 -11.27
N ARG A 456 17.17 -28.22 -11.77
CA ARG A 456 16.83 -27.37 -12.95
C ARG A 456 16.98 -25.87 -12.67
N LEU A 457 16.85 -25.47 -11.41
CA LEU A 457 16.87 -24.06 -10.99
C LEU A 457 18.26 -23.56 -10.54
N VAL A 458 19.25 -24.44 -10.33
CA VAL A 458 20.63 -24.05 -9.93
C VAL A 458 21.30 -23.16 -11.00
N PHE A 459 20.99 -23.38 -12.28
CA PHE A 459 21.46 -22.55 -13.40
C PHE A 459 20.28 -21.91 -14.13
N ALA A 460 19.23 -21.50 -13.40
CA ALA A 460 18.00 -20.96 -13.96
C ALA A 460 18.22 -19.79 -14.92
N GLU A 461 19.19 -18.91 -14.65
CA GLU A 461 19.57 -17.79 -15.51
C GLU A 461 20.00 -18.21 -16.93
N GLN A 462 20.67 -19.36 -17.07
CA GLN A 462 21.13 -19.88 -18.37
C GLN A 462 19.95 -20.41 -19.17
N ARG A 463 18.92 -20.91 -18.47
CA ARG A 463 17.69 -21.47 -19.04
C ARG A 463 16.49 -20.55 -18.93
N GLY A 464 16.66 -19.27 -18.55
CA GLY A 464 15.54 -18.39 -18.20
C GLY A 464 14.52 -18.18 -19.32
N MET A 465 14.92 -18.43 -20.57
CA MET A 465 14.08 -18.41 -21.76
C MET A 465 13.17 -19.65 -21.94
N ASP A 466 13.35 -20.70 -21.14
CA ASP A 466 12.50 -21.90 -21.15
C ASP A 466 11.12 -21.59 -20.56
N LEU A 467 10.09 -21.58 -21.39
CA LEU A 467 8.70 -21.36 -20.97
C LEU A 467 8.22 -22.40 -19.95
N GLY A 468 8.84 -23.58 -19.88
CA GLY A 468 8.53 -24.62 -18.91
C GLY A 468 9.07 -24.37 -17.49
N LEU A 469 9.96 -23.39 -17.31
CA LEU A 469 10.40 -22.95 -15.98
C LEU A 469 9.36 -22.02 -15.36
N LYS A 470 8.87 -22.40 -14.17
CA LYS A 470 8.03 -21.54 -13.35
C LYS A 470 8.87 -20.40 -12.75
N PHE A 471 8.23 -19.25 -12.48
CA PHE A 471 8.86 -18.06 -11.93
C PHE A 471 8.31 -17.77 -10.53
N LEU A 472 9.18 -17.59 -9.53
CA LEU A 472 8.73 -17.10 -8.22
C LEU A 472 8.59 -15.59 -8.30
N THR A 473 7.35 -15.12 -8.18
CA THR A 473 7.03 -13.70 -8.14
C THR A 473 7.46 -13.07 -6.81
N THR A 474 8.62 -12.41 -6.82
CA THR A 474 9.15 -11.65 -5.68
C THR A 474 8.45 -10.30 -5.55
N GLU A 475 8.46 -9.72 -4.34
CA GLU A 475 7.84 -8.42 -4.07
C GLU A 475 8.37 -7.29 -4.98
N PRO A 476 9.70 -7.17 -5.24
CA PRO A 476 10.21 -6.17 -6.19
C PRO A 476 9.63 -6.29 -7.60
N VAL A 477 9.36 -7.52 -8.07
CA VAL A 477 8.75 -7.75 -9.38
C VAL A 477 7.27 -7.37 -9.36
N ARG A 478 6.54 -7.69 -8.27
CA ARG A 478 5.14 -7.28 -8.14
C ARG A 478 4.98 -5.78 -8.11
N ARG A 479 5.85 -5.08 -7.37
CA ARG A 479 5.87 -3.61 -7.36
C ARG A 479 6.19 -3.04 -8.73
N LEU A 480 7.21 -3.57 -9.40
CA LEU A 480 7.56 -3.12 -10.76
C LEU A 480 6.38 -3.24 -11.73
N ILE A 481 5.53 -4.27 -11.58
CA ILE A 481 4.32 -4.44 -12.40
C ILE A 481 3.17 -3.54 -11.92
N ALA A 482 2.89 -3.54 -10.61
CA ALA A 482 1.77 -2.81 -10.02
C ALA A 482 1.92 -1.29 -10.20
N ASP A 483 3.12 -0.76 -9.99
CA ASP A 483 3.42 0.66 -10.15
C ASP A 483 3.36 1.09 -11.63
N HIS A 484 3.36 0.15 -12.58
CA HIS A 484 3.41 0.39 -14.02
C HIS A 484 2.32 -0.39 -14.77
N SER A 485 1.08 -0.25 -14.30
CA SER A 485 -0.10 -0.85 -14.92
C SER A 485 -0.63 -0.03 -16.10
N THR A 486 -0.69 1.30 -15.97
CA THR A 486 -1.21 2.19 -17.02
C THR A 486 -0.12 2.91 -17.83
N ASP A 487 1.12 2.89 -17.35
CA ASP A 487 2.31 3.37 -18.05
C ASP A 487 3.42 2.31 -18.07
N LEU A 488 4.50 2.57 -18.81
CA LEU A 488 5.63 1.66 -18.88
C LEU A 488 6.70 2.03 -17.86
N PRO A 489 7.40 1.03 -17.29
CA PRO A 489 8.47 1.28 -16.33
C PRO A 489 9.61 2.06 -16.98
N VAL A 490 10.08 3.10 -16.29
CA VAL A 490 11.39 3.74 -16.53
C VAL A 490 12.17 3.59 -15.23
N ALA A 491 12.73 2.41 -15.05
CA ALA A 491 13.24 1.90 -13.77
C ALA A 491 14.65 1.32 -13.90
N VAL A 492 15.42 1.45 -12.82
CA VAL A 492 16.69 0.74 -12.64
C VAL A 492 16.48 -0.32 -11.58
N VAL A 493 16.67 -1.58 -11.94
CA VAL A 493 16.58 -2.72 -11.03
C VAL A 493 17.99 -3.02 -10.51
N VAL A 494 18.26 -2.59 -9.29
CA VAL A 494 19.54 -2.81 -8.61
C VAL A 494 19.49 -4.16 -7.89
N GLY A 495 20.61 -4.89 -7.86
CA GLY A 495 20.69 -6.09 -7.03
C GLY A 495 22.09 -6.67 -6.92
N ALA A 496 22.36 -7.40 -5.85
CA ALA A 496 23.62 -8.11 -5.65
C ALA A 496 23.82 -9.23 -6.68
N LYS A 497 25.02 -9.80 -6.75
CA LYS A 497 25.26 -10.94 -7.63
C LYS A 497 24.46 -12.17 -7.16
N GLY A 498 23.87 -12.90 -8.09
CA GLY A 498 22.98 -14.03 -7.76
C GLY A 498 21.59 -13.62 -7.24
N SER A 499 21.22 -12.33 -7.32
CA SER A 499 19.90 -11.86 -6.86
C SER A 499 18.73 -12.14 -7.81
N GLY A 500 18.99 -12.67 -9.01
CA GLY A 500 17.94 -12.99 -9.99
C GLY A 500 17.69 -11.95 -11.09
N LYS A 501 18.58 -10.95 -11.25
CA LYS A 501 18.53 -9.94 -12.35
C LYS A 501 18.39 -10.58 -13.73
N THR A 502 19.37 -11.40 -14.11
CA THR A 502 19.40 -12.08 -15.41
C THR A 502 18.25 -13.05 -15.61
N PHE A 503 17.82 -13.71 -14.55
CA PHE A 503 16.64 -14.57 -14.61
C PHE A 503 15.36 -13.76 -14.88
N THR A 504 15.18 -12.62 -14.21
CA THR A 504 14.04 -11.71 -14.44
C THR A 504 14.05 -11.12 -15.85
N PHE A 505 15.21 -10.65 -16.32
CA PHE A 505 15.41 -10.20 -17.70
C PHE A 505 15.02 -11.28 -18.71
N ALA A 506 15.48 -12.52 -18.51
CA ALA A 506 15.19 -13.63 -19.39
C ALA A 506 13.69 -13.97 -19.40
N ARG A 507 12.99 -13.92 -18.25
CA ARG A 507 11.53 -14.09 -18.22
C ARG A 507 10.79 -13.00 -18.99
N MET A 508 11.17 -11.74 -18.82
CA MET A 508 10.58 -10.63 -19.59
C MET A 508 10.73 -10.89 -21.10
N CYS A 509 11.92 -11.33 -21.53
CA CYS A 509 12.17 -11.68 -22.93
C CYS A 509 11.34 -12.91 -23.38
N ALA A 510 11.29 -13.96 -22.57
CA ALA A 510 10.53 -15.18 -22.87
C ALA A 510 9.04 -14.90 -23.12
N GLN A 511 8.46 -13.99 -22.32
CA GLN A 511 7.05 -13.59 -22.43
C GLN A 511 6.77 -12.64 -23.60
N LYS A 512 7.81 -12.03 -24.20
CA LYS A 512 7.77 -11.15 -25.39
C LYS A 512 7.02 -9.83 -25.21
N THR A 513 6.03 -9.76 -24.31
CA THR A 513 5.25 -8.55 -24.02
C THR A 513 5.13 -8.33 -22.52
N TRP A 514 5.02 -7.05 -22.14
CA TRP A 514 4.84 -6.61 -20.75
C TRP A 514 3.58 -7.21 -20.12
N GLU A 515 2.48 -7.23 -20.88
CA GLU A 515 1.21 -7.84 -20.46
C GLU A 515 1.34 -9.33 -20.12
N ARG A 516 2.06 -10.11 -20.95
CA ARG A 516 2.26 -11.54 -20.69
C ARG A 516 3.19 -11.77 -19.51
N PHE A 517 4.19 -10.90 -19.33
CA PHE A 517 5.04 -10.94 -18.13
C PHE A 517 4.23 -10.60 -16.86
N ALA A 518 3.33 -9.63 -16.91
CA ALA A 518 2.42 -9.35 -15.80
C ALA A 518 1.49 -10.54 -15.51
N ALA A 519 0.90 -11.14 -16.55
CA ALA A 519 0.01 -12.29 -16.42
C ALA A 519 0.71 -13.54 -15.88
N GLU A 520 1.99 -13.77 -16.21
CA GLU A 520 2.81 -14.82 -15.61
C GLU A 520 2.97 -14.64 -14.09
N ASN A 521 2.90 -13.40 -13.62
CA ASN A 521 3.05 -13.01 -12.22
C ASN A 521 1.69 -12.76 -11.53
N ASP A 522 0.61 -13.34 -12.06
CA ASP A 522 -0.76 -13.21 -11.55
C ASP A 522 -1.27 -11.76 -11.44
N GLN A 523 -0.67 -10.83 -12.22
CA GLN A 523 -1.04 -9.43 -12.26
C GLN A 523 -1.59 -9.02 -13.63
N ARG A 524 -2.33 -7.90 -13.65
CA ARG A 524 -2.90 -7.34 -14.88
C ARG A 524 -2.43 -5.91 -15.06
N VAL A 525 -2.06 -5.60 -16.30
CA VAL A 525 -1.68 -4.26 -16.73
C VAL A 525 -2.63 -3.77 -17.81
N HIS A 526 -2.94 -2.47 -17.79
CA HIS A 526 -3.76 -1.83 -18.82
C HIS A 526 -2.96 -1.44 -20.05
N ARG A 527 -1.65 -1.20 -19.90
CA ARG A 527 -0.74 -0.85 -20.98
C ARG A 527 0.04 -2.08 -21.44
N SER A 528 -0.21 -2.54 -22.66
CA SER A 528 0.62 -3.58 -23.30
C SER A 528 1.82 -2.94 -24.01
N ALA A 529 2.97 -3.65 -24.01
CA ALA A 529 4.18 -3.23 -24.69
C ALA A 529 4.97 -4.43 -25.18
N ARG A 530 5.69 -4.27 -26.30
CA ARG A 530 6.68 -5.26 -26.77
C ARG A 530 7.95 -5.12 -25.96
N VAL A 531 8.49 -6.25 -25.49
CA VAL A 531 9.79 -6.29 -24.80
C VAL A 531 10.91 -6.33 -25.84
N VAL A 532 11.86 -5.40 -25.73
CA VAL A 532 12.96 -5.23 -26.68
C VAL A 532 14.30 -5.24 -25.94
N PRO A 533 15.07 -6.33 -26.01
CA PRO A 533 16.37 -6.41 -25.35
C PRO A 533 17.42 -5.62 -26.13
N VAL A 534 18.07 -4.67 -25.44
CA VAL A 534 19.09 -3.79 -26.03
C VAL A 534 20.48 -4.40 -25.86
N LEU A 535 20.77 -4.85 -24.64
CA LEU A 535 21.93 -5.68 -24.30
C LEU A 535 21.42 -6.91 -23.55
N ASP A 536 22.10 -8.03 -23.79
CA ASP A 536 21.87 -9.30 -23.13
C ASP A 536 23.19 -9.88 -22.59
N PRO A 537 23.14 -10.66 -21.49
CA PRO A 537 24.31 -11.33 -20.92
C PRO A 537 24.82 -12.46 -21.82
N ALA A 538 26.14 -12.66 -21.84
CA ALA A 538 26.82 -13.62 -22.72
C ALA A 538 26.46 -15.09 -22.45
N ASN A 539 25.94 -15.41 -21.25
CA ASN A 539 25.75 -16.78 -20.77
C ASN A 539 24.31 -17.32 -20.92
N ILE A 540 23.39 -16.58 -21.54
CA ILE A 540 22.04 -17.10 -21.82
C ILE A 540 22.16 -18.17 -22.91
N THR A 541 21.88 -19.43 -22.57
CA THR A 541 21.92 -20.52 -23.56
C THR A 541 20.60 -20.54 -24.33
N GLU A 542 20.68 -20.35 -25.65
CA GLU A 542 19.54 -20.39 -26.55
C GLU A 542 19.04 -21.83 -26.77
N GLN A 543 18.34 -22.40 -25.79
CA GLN A 543 17.67 -23.69 -25.95
C GLN A 543 16.15 -23.48 -25.94
N GLY A 544 15.55 -23.43 -27.13
CA GLY A 544 14.10 -23.25 -27.30
C GLY A 544 13.72 -22.35 -28.49
N ALA A 545 12.44 -21.96 -28.58
CA ALA A 545 11.86 -21.15 -29.66
C ALA A 545 11.86 -19.62 -29.38
N ALA A 546 12.62 -19.15 -28.38
CA ALA A 546 12.70 -17.75 -27.99
C ALA A 546 14.14 -17.36 -27.62
N SER A 547 14.71 -16.37 -28.29
CA SER A 547 15.98 -15.73 -27.92
C SER A 547 15.88 -14.19 -27.92
N PRO A 548 16.75 -13.47 -27.19
CA PRO A 548 16.80 -12.01 -27.23
C PRO A 548 16.99 -11.46 -28.65
N GLN A 549 17.79 -12.13 -29.49
CA GLN A 549 18.00 -11.72 -30.87
C GLN A 549 16.71 -11.80 -31.69
N GLN A 550 15.92 -12.87 -31.53
CA GLN A 550 14.63 -13.01 -32.23
C GLN A 550 13.65 -11.88 -31.88
N LEU A 551 13.72 -11.31 -30.68
CA LEU A 551 12.91 -10.14 -30.30
C LEU A 551 13.35 -8.89 -31.06
N ARG A 552 14.67 -8.64 -31.18
CA ARG A 552 15.21 -7.54 -31.98
C ARG A 552 14.85 -7.70 -33.47
N ASP A 553 15.01 -8.91 -34.00
CA ASP A 553 14.65 -9.25 -35.39
C ASP A 553 13.14 -9.01 -35.67
N ALA A 554 12.28 -9.45 -34.75
CA ALA A 554 10.84 -9.27 -34.85
C ALA A 554 10.41 -7.79 -34.80
N VAL A 555 11.18 -6.92 -34.16
CA VAL A 555 10.90 -5.48 -34.11
C VAL A 555 11.42 -4.79 -35.37
N ALA A 556 12.60 -5.17 -35.85
CA ALA A 556 13.18 -4.68 -37.10
C ALA A 556 12.43 -5.15 -38.35
N GLY A 557 11.58 -6.19 -38.25
CA GLY A 557 10.88 -6.77 -39.40
C GLY A 557 11.81 -7.54 -40.34
N GLY A 558 12.95 -8.03 -39.82
CA GLY A 558 14.04 -8.61 -40.58
C GLY A 558 15.22 -8.97 -39.66
N ILE A 559 16.45 -8.75 -40.12
CA ILE A 559 17.65 -8.92 -39.28
C ILE A 559 17.80 -7.63 -38.45
N GLY A 560 17.59 -7.74 -37.14
CA GLY A 560 17.82 -6.65 -36.19
C GLY A 560 19.29 -6.54 -35.79
N ILE A 561 19.65 -5.45 -35.11
CA ILE A 561 21.00 -5.30 -34.54
C ILE A 561 21.31 -6.44 -33.56
N THR A 562 22.55 -6.91 -33.55
CA THR A 562 23.04 -7.91 -32.61
C THR A 562 23.59 -7.28 -31.35
N ALA A 563 23.61 -8.02 -30.24
CA ALA A 563 24.22 -7.55 -28.98
C ALA A 563 25.71 -7.21 -29.16
N ASP A 564 26.42 -7.92 -30.02
CA ASP A 564 27.83 -7.66 -30.32
C ASP A 564 28.03 -6.36 -31.12
N GLU A 565 27.13 -6.05 -32.05
CA GLU A 565 27.14 -4.76 -32.75
C GLU A 565 26.85 -3.60 -31.79
N VAL A 566 25.90 -3.75 -30.86
CA VAL A 566 25.65 -2.76 -29.81
C VAL A 566 26.91 -2.57 -28.94
N ARG A 567 27.55 -3.66 -28.48
CA ARG A 567 28.82 -3.59 -27.72
C ARG A 567 29.93 -2.92 -28.53
N THR A 568 30.00 -3.17 -29.84
CA THR A 568 30.96 -2.54 -30.75
C THR A 568 30.74 -1.02 -30.82
N GLN A 569 29.49 -0.57 -30.91
CA GLN A 569 29.15 0.86 -30.88
C GLN A 569 29.54 1.52 -29.55
N LEU A 570 29.24 0.86 -28.42
CA LEU A 570 29.62 1.35 -27.09
C LEU A 570 31.14 1.43 -26.93
N ASN A 571 31.87 0.41 -27.40
CA ASN A 571 33.34 0.39 -27.38
C ASN A 571 33.97 1.45 -28.29
N ALA A 572 33.34 1.76 -29.42
CA ALA A 572 33.75 2.90 -30.25
C ALA A 572 33.53 4.23 -29.51
N GLY A 573 32.44 4.36 -28.75
CA GLY A 573 32.17 5.49 -27.87
C GLY A 573 33.24 5.71 -26.81
N LEU A 574 33.79 4.65 -26.22
CA LEU A 574 34.88 4.73 -25.22
C LEU A 574 36.19 5.31 -25.80
N ARG A 575 36.36 5.27 -27.13
CA ARG A 575 37.55 5.80 -27.83
C ARG A 575 37.31 7.16 -28.47
N HIS A 576 36.11 7.71 -28.31
CA HIS A 576 35.72 8.97 -28.92
C HIS A 576 36.29 10.19 -28.16
N GLU A 577 36.55 11.30 -28.84
CA GLU A 577 37.11 12.51 -28.23
C GLU A 577 36.19 13.12 -27.14
N ARG A 578 34.88 12.89 -27.26
CA ARG A 578 33.85 13.30 -26.29
C ARG A 578 33.51 12.21 -25.26
N ALA A 579 34.35 11.22 -25.06
CA ALA A 579 34.06 10.11 -24.14
C ALA A 579 33.92 10.53 -22.67
N ASP A 580 34.40 11.73 -22.31
CA ASP A 580 34.21 12.33 -20.97
C ASP A 580 32.97 13.23 -20.86
N ASP A 581 32.12 13.28 -21.89
CA ASP A 581 30.90 14.10 -21.93
C ASP A 581 29.65 13.25 -21.65
N PRO A 582 28.89 13.52 -20.57
CA PRO A 582 27.65 12.80 -20.27
C PRO A 582 26.57 12.91 -21.37
N ASP A 583 26.49 14.06 -22.07
CA ASP A 583 25.49 14.26 -23.13
C ASP A 583 25.80 13.37 -24.34
N PHE A 584 27.09 13.19 -24.66
CA PHE A 584 27.53 12.25 -25.71
C PHE A 584 27.09 10.82 -25.39
N TRP A 585 27.24 10.38 -24.15
CA TRP A 585 26.84 9.03 -23.73
C TRP A 585 25.32 8.86 -23.69
N ARG A 586 24.57 9.89 -23.29
CA ARG A 586 23.10 9.87 -23.43
C ARG A 586 22.71 9.61 -24.88
N ASP A 587 23.24 10.40 -25.81
CA ASP A 587 22.89 10.29 -27.23
C ASP A 587 23.31 8.93 -27.81
N ARG A 588 24.47 8.40 -27.39
CA ARG A 588 24.94 7.07 -27.77
C ARG A 588 24.03 5.95 -27.26
N TRP A 589 23.54 6.05 -26.02
CA TRP A 589 22.58 5.08 -25.50
C TRP A 589 21.23 5.18 -26.21
N LEU A 590 20.75 6.39 -26.50
CA LEU A 590 19.52 6.58 -27.29
C LEU A 590 19.67 5.95 -28.69
N GLU A 591 20.84 6.07 -29.33
CA GLU A 591 21.15 5.40 -30.60
C GLU A 591 21.04 3.88 -30.45
N CYS A 592 21.62 3.30 -29.39
CA CYS A 592 21.50 1.86 -29.12
C CYS A 592 20.03 1.43 -28.93
N LEU A 593 19.22 2.22 -28.21
CA LEU A 593 17.78 1.96 -28.04
C LEU A 593 17.06 2.00 -29.41
N ALA A 594 17.33 3.03 -30.22
CA ALA A 594 16.72 3.18 -31.54
C ALA A 594 17.09 2.02 -32.48
N ARG A 595 18.37 1.64 -32.53
CA ARG A 595 18.87 0.50 -33.32
C ARG A 595 18.24 -0.82 -32.86
N ALA A 596 18.12 -1.05 -31.54
CA ALA A 596 17.44 -2.22 -30.99
C ALA A 596 15.93 -2.26 -31.34
N ALA A 597 15.31 -1.08 -31.48
CA ALA A 597 13.95 -0.92 -31.96
C ALA A 597 13.81 -0.90 -33.50
N GLY A 598 14.87 -1.22 -34.25
CA GLY A 598 14.82 -1.36 -35.71
C GLY A 598 15.12 -0.10 -36.52
N ALA A 599 15.67 0.96 -35.91
CA ALA A 599 16.13 2.13 -36.65
C ALA A 599 17.25 1.77 -37.63
N ALA A 600 17.25 2.42 -38.80
CA ALA A 600 18.31 2.24 -39.78
C ALA A 600 19.60 2.96 -39.34
N GLU A 601 20.75 2.57 -39.90
CA GLU A 601 22.01 3.24 -39.64
C GLU A 601 22.00 4.69 -40.15
N GLY A 602 22.35 5.64 -39.29
CA GLY A 602 22.37 7.07 -39.62
C GLY A 602 20.99 7.74 -39.65
N GLU A 603 19.93 7.02 -39.26
CA GLU A 603 18.61 7.62 -39.00
C GLU A 603 18.68 8.57 -37.78
N ASP A 604 17.85 9.61 -37.78
CA ASP A 604 17.75 10.53 -36.64
C ASP A 604 17.13 9.81 -35.44
N THR A 605 17.98 9.44 -34.49
CA THR A 605 17.66 8.74 -33.25
C THR A 605 16.51 9.38 -32.47
N GLU A 606 16.57 10.70 -32.23
CA GLU A 606 15.55 11.37 -31.42
C GLU A 606 14.21 11.41 -32.18
N ALA A 607 14.25 11.73 -33.48
CA ALA A 607 13.05 11.75 -34.30
C ALA A 607 12.40 10.36 -34.38
N PHE A 608 13.18 9.30 -34.52
CA PHE A 608 12.71 7.92 -34.55
C PHE A 608 12.05 7.50 -33.23
N LEU A 609 12.73 7.72 -32.09
CA LEU A 609 12.19 7.39 -30.78
C LEU A 609 10.93 8.23 -30.44
N VAL A 610 10.90 9.51 -30.81
CA VAL A 610 9.70 10.35 -30.69
C VAL A 610 8.57 9.82 -31.60
N GLY A 611 8.90 9.31 -32.78
CA GLY A 611 7.98 8.63 -33.69
C GLY A 611 7.34 7.39 -33.06
N ILE A 612 8.14 6.48 -32.51
CA ILE A 612 7.65 5.30 -31.77
C ILE A 612 6.79 5.75 -30.59
N ASN A 613 7.23 6.78 -29.86
CA ASN A 613 6.52 7.24 -28.69
C ASN A 613 5.10 7.78 -29.02
N LYS A 614 4.88 8.28 -30.24
CA LYS A 614 3.55 8.70 -30.74
C LYS A 614 2.73 7.55 -31.31
N ALA A 615 3.35 6.44 -31.67
CA ALA A 615 2.66 5.27 -32.19
C ALA A 615 1.83 4.59 -31.08
N SER A 616 0.82 3.83 -31.49
CA SER A 616 -0.01 3.02 -30.59
C SER A 616 0.77 1.84 -29.99
N ASN A 617 1.81 1.39 -30.68
CA ASN A 617 2.63 0.25 -30.26
C ASN A 617 3.69 0.71 -29.26
N ALA A 618 3.44 0.42 -27.98
CA ALA A 618 4.36 0.70 -26.90
C ALA A 618 5.56 -0.29 -26.89
N THR A 619 6.72 0.22 -26.49
CA THR A 619 8.00 -0.50 -26.49
C THR A 619 8.63 -0.40 -25.11
N LEU A 620 8.97 -1.55 -24.52
CA LEU A 620 9.69 -1.67 -23.27
C LEU A 620 11.11 -2.17 -23.55
N PHE A 621 12.09 -1.28 -23.42
CA PHE A 621 13.49 -1.63 -23.53
C PHE A 621 13.96 -2.33 -22.25
N VAL A 622 14.69 -3.43 -22.41
CA VAL A 622 15.32 -4.14 -21.28
C VAL A 622 16.83 -4.25 -21.53
N VAL A 623 17.61 -3.99 -20.48
CA VAL A 623 19.08 -3.99 -20.51
C VAL A 623 19.59 -4.88 -19.38
N ASP A 624 20.39 -5.89 -19.72
CA ASP A 624 21.17 -6.67 -18.75
C ASP A 624 22.55 -7.03 -19.35
N GLY A 625 23.45 -7.62 -18.56
CA GLY A 625 24.80 -7.98 -19.02
C GLY A 625 25.77 -6.79 -19.11
N LEU A 626 25.52 -5.72 -18.32
CA LEU A 626 26.42 -4.57 -18.24
C LEU A 626 27.79 -4.94 -17.67
N GLU A 627 27.85 -5.95 -16.80
CA GLU A 627 29.09 -6.50 -16.25
C GLU A 627 29.99 -7.15 -17.31
N ASP A 628 29.40 -7.78 -18.33
CA ASP A 628 30.15 -8.44 -19.40
C ASP A 628 30.83 -7.42 -20.31
N TRP A 629 30.22 -6.24 -20.48
CA TRP A 629 30.79 -5.15 -21.26
C TRP A 629 31.78 -4.31 -20.45
N LEU A 630 31.42 -3.97 -19.20
CA LEU A 630 32.24 -3.07 -18.40
C LEU A 630 33.46 -3.80 -17.82
N GLU A 631 33.32 -5.05 -17.38
CA GLU A 631 34.28 -5.87 -16.60
C GLU A 631 34.72 -5.18 -15.28
N SER A 632 35.32 -4.00 -15.40
CA SER A 632 35.73 -3.07 -14.34
C SER A 632 35.45 -1.60 -14.73
N LEU A 633 35.19 -0.75 -13.73
CA LEU A 633 34.90 0.69 -13.90
C LEU A 633 36.14 1.56 -13.70
N ASP A 634 37.28 1.13 -14.25
CA ASP A 634 38.59 1.74 -13.98
C ASP A 634 38.76 3.09 -14.69
N SER A 635 38.16 3.26 -15.88
CA SER A 635 38.24 4.48 -16.68
C SER A 635 37.07 5.44 -16.44
N GLU A 636 37.34 6.75 -16.51
CA GLU A 636 36.31 7.80 -16.37
C GLU A 636 35.23 7.70 -17.48
N PRO A 637 35.57 7.45 -18.76
CA PRO A 637 34.57 7.20 -19.80
C PRO A 637 33.59 6.07 -19.50
N LYS A 638 34.06 4.93 -18.98
CA LYS A 638 33.19 3.80 -18.62
C LYS A 638 32.22 4.18 -17.49
N ARG A 639 32.69 4.95 -16.51
CA ARG A 639 31.84 5.46 -15.41
C ARG A 639 30.78 6.42 -15.92
N ILE A 640 31.15 7.37 -16.79
CA ILE A 640 30.23 8.34 -17.38
C ILE A 640 29.19 7.62 -18.27
N ALA A 641 29.63 6.63 -19.05
CA ALA A 641 28.74 5.81 -19.88
C ALA A 641 27.67 5.09 -19.07
N LEU A 642 28.05 4.42 -17.98
CA LEU A 642 27.09 3.73 -17.11
C LEU A 642 26.18 4.74 -16.41
N ARG A 643 26.74 5.84 -15.88
CA ARG A 643 25.94 6.89 -15.24
C ARG A 643 24.88 7.46 -16.20
N ALA A 644 25.26 7.75 -17.46
CA ALA A 644 24.38 8.22 -18.53
C ALA A 644 23.17 7.31 -18.74
N LEU A 645 23.38 5.99 -18.76
CA LEU A 645 22.30 5.01 -18.89
C LEU A 645 21.38 5.01 -17.66
N LEU A 646 21.93 5.18 -16.46
CA LEU A 646 21.18 5.07 -15.21
C LEU A 646 20.41 6.34 -14.83
N MET A 647 20.87 7.53 -15.27
CA MET A 647 20.30 8.81 -14.85
C MET A 647 19.80 9.65 -16.04
N GLU A 648 20.65 9.92 -17.03
CA GLU A 648 20.38 10.84 -18.13
C GLU A 648 19.36 10.28 -19.14
N VAL A 649 19.45 8.99 -19.49
CA VAL A 649 18.49 8.32 -20.38
C VAL A 649 17.10 8.21 -19.74
N PRO A 650 16.94 7.74 -18.49
CA PRO A 650 15.68 7.81 -17.76
C PRO A 650 15.09 9.22 -17.65
N ALA A 651 15.94 10.24 -17.43
CA ALA A 651 15.49 11.63 -17.38
C ALA A 651 14.96 12.12 -18.74
N TRP A 652 15.59 11.72 -19.85
CA TRP A 652 15.12 12.02 -21.20
C TRP A 652 13.78 11.34 -21.49
N LEU A 653 13.65 10.03 -21.21
CA LEU A 653 12.39 9.28 -21.42
C LEU A 653 11.22 9.88 -20.63
N ARG A 654 11.45 10.33 -19.39
CA ARG A 654 10.40 10.97 -18.56
C ARG A 654 9.92 12.33 -19.07
N ARG A 655 10.64 12.98 -19.99
CA ARG A 655 10.19 14.23 -20.65
C ARG A 655 9.13 13.97 -21.73
N LEU A 656 9.01 12.73 -22.21
CA LEU A 656 8.05 12.35 -23.24
C LEU A 656 6.64 12.23 -22.67
N ARG A 657 5.66 12.91 -23.31
CA ARG A 657 4.29 12.99 -22.79
C ARG A 657 3.44 11.72 -22.97
N SER A 658 3.64 10.97 -24.05
CA SER A 658 2.78 9.82 -24.39
C SER A 658 3.19 8.49 -23.74
N ARG A 659 4.28 8.46 -22.94
CA ARG A 659 4.76 7.31 -22.14
C ARG A 659 4.69 5.93 -22.84
N SER A 660 4.85 5.90 -24.16
CA SER A 660 4.84 4.66 -24.96
C SER A 660 6.22 3.99 -24.99
N LEU A 661 7.24 4.62 -24.40
CA LEU A 661 8.58 4.07 -24.25
C LEU A 661 8.88 3.81 -22.77
N GLY A 662 9.26 2.57 -22.46
CA GLY A 662 9.77 2.15 -21.16
C GLY A 662 11.22 1.71 -21.24
N LEU A 663 11.90 1.69 -20.10
CA LEU A 663 13.26 1.19 -19.94
C LEU A 663 13.38 0.52 -18.56
N VAL A 664 13.81 -0.74 -18.55
CA VAL A 664 14.25 -1.45 -17.34
C VAL A 664 15.73 -1.80 -17.48
N VAL A 665 16.56 -1.24 -16.62
CA VAL A 665 18.00 -1.53 -16.58
C VAL A 665 18.32 -2.39 -15.37
N PHE A 666 18.75 -3.62 -15.60
CA PHE A 666 19.29 -4.48 -14.55
C PHE A 666 20.77 -4.15 -14.35
N VAL A 667 21.15 -3.83 -13.11
CA VAL A 667 22.54 -3.43 -12.81
C VAL A 667 22.95 -3.94 -11.43
N ARG A 668 24.23 -4.34 -11.32
CA ARG A 668 24.79 -4.74 -10.03
C ARG A 668 25.00 -3.55 -9.10
N GLN A 669 24.75 -3.75 -7.81
CA GLN A 669 24.84 -2.68 -6.81
C GLN A 669 26.24 -2.07 -6.70
N ASP A 670 27.31 -2.87 -6.86
CA ASP A 670 28.69 -2.40 -6.84
C ASP A 670 28.99 -1.46 -8.02
N LEU A 671 28.54 -1.80 -9.23
CA LEU A 671 28.68 -0.94 -10.41
C LEU A 671 27.98 0.42 -10.22
N VAL A 672 26.79 0.42 -9.61
CA VAL A 672 26.05 1.66 -9.27
C VAL A 672 26.86 2.52 -8.29
N ARG A 673 27.38 1.92 -7.21
CA ARG A 673 28.18 2.62 -6.19
C ARG A 673 29.45 3.24 -6.78
N THR A 674 30.09 2.56 -7.73
CA THR A 674 31.29 3.08 -8.40
C THR A 674 30.98 4.17 -9.43
N ALA A 675 29.87 4.06 -10.16
CA ALA A 675 29.49 5.04 -11.19
C ALA A 675 28.89 6.33 -10.63
N ILE A 676 28.13 6.27 -9.53
CA ILE A 676 27.41 7.40 -8.94
C ILE A 676 28.12 7.86 -7.66
N ARG A 677 29.01 8.85 -7.80
CA ARG A 677 29.77 9.40 -6.65
C ARG A 677 29.02 10.46 -5.83
N GLN A 678 28.03 11.12 -6.44
CA GLN A 678 27.22 12.15 -5.80
C GLN A 678 25.75 11.73 -5.80
N ASN A 679 25.03 12.00 -4.70
CA ASN A 679 23.61 11.65 -4.53
C ASN A 679 23.28 10.16 -4.66
N LEU A 680 24.25 9.26 -4.44
CA LEU A 680 24.05 7.80 -4.46
C LEU A 680 22.89 7.37 -3.57
N GLY A 681 22.77 7.93 -2.36
CA GLY A 681 21.67 7.63 -1.45
C GLY A 681 20.30 7.92 -2.06
N GLN A 682 20.13 9.11 -2.66
CA GLN A 682 18.87 9.49 -3.33
C GLN A 682 18.60 8.61 -4.57
N PHE A 683 19.65 8.20 -5.29
CA PHE A 683 19.50 7.28 -6.43
C PHE A 683 19.03 5.89 -5.99
N LEU A 684 19.67 5.31 -4.97
CA LEU A 684 19.31 4.00 -4.45
C LEU A 684 17.92 4.02 -3.82
N ASP A 685 17.60 5.04 -3.04
CA ASP A 685 16.28 5.23 -2.40
C ASP A 685 15.15 5.21 -3.44
N ARG A 686 15.30 5.98 -4.52
CA ARG A 686 14.32 6.07 -5.63
C ARG A 686 13.97 4.72 -6.26
N TYR A 687 14.92 3.79 -6.32
CA TYR A 687 14.73 2.49 -6.97
C TYR A 687 14.72 1.32 -5.97
N SER A 688 14.79 1.61 -4.67
CA SER A 688 14.72 0.60 -3.60
C SER A 688 13.47 -0.30 -3.66
N PRO A 689 12.28 0.16 -4.10
CA PRO A 689 11.11 -0.72 -4.23
C PRO A 689 11.30 -1.85 -5.25
N TYR A 690 12.21 -1.67 -6.20
CA TYR A 690 12.52 -2.64 -7.25
C TYR A 690 13.86 -3.33 -7.01
N GLU A 691 14.51 -3.12 -5.85
CA GLU A 691 15.78 -3.75 -5.54
C GLU A 691 15.60 -5.26 -5.38
N LEU A 692 16.30 -6.03 -6.21
CA LEU A 692 16.34 -7.48 -6.08
C LEU A 692 17.29 -7.84 -4.94
N ARG A 693 16.70 -8.07 -3.76
CA ARG A 693 17.36 -8.59 -2.56
C ARG A 693 16.72 -9.92 -2.18
N TRP A 694 17.51 -10.78 -1.55
CA TRP A 694 17.05 -12.00 -0.91
C TRP A 694 17.40 -11.89 0.56
N ASP A 695 16.40 -11.56 1.37
CA ASP A 695 16.53 -11.67 2.81
C ASP A 695 16.09 -13.06 3.31
N THR A 696 16.02 -13.20 4.64
CA THR A 696 15.66 -14.47 5.27
C THR A 696 14.25 -14.92 4.90
N GLU A 697 13.30 -13.99 4.83
CA GLU A 697 11.93 -14.33 4.49
C GLU A 697 11.83 -14.79 3.04
N ASP A 698 12.49 -14.08 2.12
CA ASP A 698 12.54 -14.46 0.71
C ASP A 698 13.23 -15.82 0.49
N ALA A 699 14.30 -16.10 1.23
CA ALA A 699 14.99 -17.40 1.17
C ALA A 699 14.09 -18.56 1.64
N LEU A 700 13.30 -18.35 2.70
CA LEU A 700 12.31 -19.32 3.17
C LEU A 700 11.16 -19.47 2.16
N ARG A 701 10.67 -18.36 1.61
CA ARG A 701 9.63 -18.34 0.56
C ARG A 701 10.07 -19.10 -0.68
N LEU A 702 11.30 -18.89 -1.15
CA LEU A 702 11.88 -19.66 -2.25
C LEU A 702 12.01 -21.14 -1.91
N SER A 703 12.40 -21.47 -0.67
CA SER A 703 12.48 -22.87 -0.24
C SER A 703 11.13 -23.56 -0.32
N LEU A 704 10.06 -22.88 0.12
CA LEU A 704 8.70 -23.39 0.07
C LEU A 704 8.22 -23.51 -1.37
N TRP A 705 8.46 -22.49 -2.19
CA TRP A 705 8.08 -22.48 -3.60
C TRP A 705 8.73 -23.61 -4.41
N VAL A 706 10.02 -23.88 -4.19
CA VAL A 706 10.70 -25.01 -4.84
C VAL A 706 10.11 -26.33 -4.35
N ALA A 707 9.83 -26.44 -3.05
CA ALA A 707 9.28 -27.66 -2.47
C ALA A 707 7.86 -27.97 -2.96
N VAL A 708 6.98 -26.98 -3.03
CA VAL A 708 5.60 -27.13 -3.53
C VAL A 708 5.62 -27.50 -5.01
N ASN A 709 6.39 -26.79 -5.84
CA ASN A 709 6.47 -27.07 -7.27
C ASN A 709 7.10 -28.43 -7.60
N ALA A 710 7.88 -28.97 -6.67
CA ALA A 710 8.43 -30.31 -6.78
C ALA A 710 7.46 -31.41 -6.28
N GLY A 711 6.27 -31.06 -5.78
CA GLY A 711 5.40 -32.00 -5.06
C GLY A 711 6.01 -32.50 -3.74
N ALA A 712 7.07 -31.85 -3.25
CA ALA A 712 7.80 -32.27 -2.06
C ALA A 712 7.05 -31.89 -0.78
N VAL A 713 6.20 -30.87 -0.80
CA VAL A 713 5.27 -30.52 0.30
C VAL A 713 3.92 -30.15 -0.29
N VAL A 714 2.87 -30.20 0.54
CA VAL A 714 1.51 -29.85 0.13
C VAL A 714 1.45 -28.38 -0.28
N GLU A 715 0.75 -28.09 -1.36
CA GLU A 715 0.49 -26.72 -1.81
C GLU A 715 -0.37 -25.99 -0.77
N PRO A 716 0.09 -24.86 -0.22
CA PRO A 716 -0.70 -24.09 0.73
C PRO A 716 -1.99 -23.58 0.08
N THR A 717 -3.06 -23.43 0.87
CA THR A 717 -4.36 -22.91 0.39
C THR A 717 -4.31 -21.44 -0.08
N ARG A 718 -3.20 -20.74 0.20
CA ARG A 718 -2.91 -19.38 -0.24
C ARG A 718 -1.65 -19.38 -1.12
N PRO A 719 -1.55 -18.51 -2.13
CA PRO A 719 -0.33 -18.43 -2.93
C PRO A 719 0.90 -18.16 -2.06
N ILE A 720 2.01 -18.87 -2.32
CA ILE A 720 3.25 -18.79 -1.53
C ILE A 720 3.83 -17.37 -1.49
N ALA A 721 3.61 -16.66 -2.61
CA ALA A 721 3.91 -15.25 -2.77
C ALA A 721 3.31 -14.39 -1.63
N ASP A 722 2.14 -14.75 -1.12
CA ASP A 722 1.32 -13.93 -0.23
C ASP A 722 1.36 -14.38 1.24
N MET A 723 2.14 -15.42 1.53
CA MET A 723 2.26 -15.96 2.88
C MET A 723 3.17 -15.07 3.73
N GLY A 724 2.73 -14.76 4.95
CA GLY A 724 3.56 -14.10 5.95
C GLY A 724 4.61 -15.04 6.54
N PHE A 725 5.61 -14.48 7.24
CA PHE A 725 6.72 -15.22 7.83
C PHE A 725 6.30 -16.49 8.60
N ASP A 726 5.37 -16.38 9.55
CA ASP A 726 4.90 -17.51 10.36
C ASP A 726 4.13 -18.57 9.56
N GLU A 727 3.44 -18.16 8.49
CA GLU A 727 2.76 -19.09 7.58
C GLU A 727 3.79 -19.88 6.76
N ILE A 728 4.82 -19.21 6.23
CA ILE A 728 5.92 -19.84 5.49
C ILE A 728 6.64 -20.86 6.39
N VAL A 729 6.99 -20.47 7.62
CA VAL A 729 7.65 -21.36 8.58
C VAL A 729 6.81 -22.61 8.85
N ARG A 730 5.50 -22.45 9.07
CA ARG A 730 4.59 -23.58 9.27
C ARG A 730 4.51 -24.51 8.07
N ALA A 731 4.41 -23.96 6.86
CA ALA A 731 4.35 -24.75 5.63
C ALA A 731 5.68 -25.44 5.27
N LEU A 732 6.81 -24.98 5.82
CA LEU A 732 8.12 -25.61 5.68
C LEU A 732 8.40 -26.74 6.69
N LEU A 733 7.55 -26.92 7.71
CA LEU A 733 7.72 -28.01 8.67
C LEU A 733 7.77 -29.40 8.02
N PRO A 734 6.90 -29.76 7.07
CA PRO A 734 6.99 -31.04 6.36
C PRO A 734 8.25 -31.18 5.49
N LEU A 735 8.92 -30.07 5.15
CA LEU A 735 10.15 -30.10 4.37
C LEU A 735 11.34 -30.55 5.23
N TRP A 736 11.58 -29.89 6.36
CA TRP A 736 12.82 -30.07 7.15
C TRP A 736 12.62 -30.11 8.68
N GLY A 737 11.39 -29.98 9.16
CA GLY A 737 10.98 -29.96 10.57
C GLY A 737 11.41 -28.73 11.38
N ALA A 738 10.85 -28.57 12.59
CA ALA A 738 11.04 -27.38 13.41
C ALA A 738 12.50 -27.15 13.87
N LYS A 739 13.24 -28.24 14.10
CA LYS A 739 14.66 -28.19 14.53
C LYS A 739 15.52 -29.16 13.73
N LEU A 740 16.84 -28.94 13.76
CA LEU A 740 17.88 -29.86 13.25
C LEU A 740 18.05 -31.17 14.07
N GLY A 741 16.95 -31.63 14.65
CA GLY A 741 16.82 -32.81 15.49
C GLY A 741 15.34 -33.02 15.79
N THR A 742 15.03 -33.77 16.84
CA THR A 742 13.65 -33.92 17.33
C THR A 742 13.17 -32.60 17.94
N ASP A 743 11.86 -32.37 18.04
CA ASP A 743 11.32 -31.13 18.61
C ASP A 743 11.80 -30.85 20.04
N ASN A 744 12.06 -31.92 20.82
CA ASN A 744 12.62 -31.85 22.17
C ASN A 744 14.15 -31.69 22.24
N SER A 745 14.84 -31.58 21.11
CA SER A 745 16.30 -31.46 21.08
C SER A 745 16.77 -30.03 21.41
N ARG A 746 18.03 -29.93 21.87
CA ARG A 746 18.74 -28.66 22.12
C ARG A 746 19.38 -28.08 20.84
N GLU A 747 19.02 -28.64 19.68
CA GLU A 747 19.49 -28.21 18.37
C GLU A 747 18.82 -26.90 17.94
N ALA A 748 19.40 -26.24 16.94
CA ALA A 748 18.87 -24.99 16.41
C ALA A 748 17.54 -25.21 15.66
N TRP A 749 16.71 -24.17 15.68
CA TRP A 749 15.49 -24.07 14.89
C TRP A 749 15.84 -23.97 13.39
N THR A 750 15.19 -24.78 12.56
CA THR A 750 15.59 -24.95 11.17
C THR A 750 15.35 -23.69 10.35
N GLU A 751 14.23 -22.99 10.60
CA GLU A 751 13.87 -21.74 9.93
C GLU A 751 14.86 -20.60 10.20
N ARG A 752 15.60 -20.65 11.32
CA ARG A 752 16.67 -19.69 11.62
C ARG A 752 18.02 -20.17 11.14
N TRP A 753 18.26 -21.49 11.20
CA TRP A 753 19.55 -22.06 10.86
C TRP A 753 19.81 -22.05 9.35
N VAL A 754 18.84 -22.42 8.52
CA VAL A 754 19.04 -22.50 7.06
C VAL A 754 19.42 -21.13 6.47
N PRO A 755 18.66 -20.04 6.71
CA PRO A 755 19.01 -18.72 6.20
C PRO A 755 20.36 -18.24 6.74
N ALA A 756 20.61 -18.40 8.04
CA ALA A 756 21.86 -17.94 8.65
C ALA A 756 23.10 -18.72 8.22
N ALA A 757 22.95 -19.99 7.81
CA ALA A 757 24.05 -20.79 7.28
C ALA A 757 24.41 -20.45 5.82
N LEU A 758 23.41 -19.97 5.06
CA LEU A 758 23.57 -19.56 3.67
C LEU A 758 23.91 -18.07 3.51
N ALA A 759 23.65 -17.26 4.53
CA ALA A 759 23.95 -15.83 4.54
C ALA A 759 25.45 -15.53 4.68
N ASP A 760 25.87 -14.41 4.10
CA ASP A 760 27.15 -13.77 4.38
C ASP A 760 27.04 -12.75 5.55
N PHE A 761 28.13 -12.06 5.90
CA PHE A 761 28.09 -11.04 6.95
C PHE A 761 27.48 -9.69 6.51
N LYS A 762 27.02 -9.57 5.27
CA LYS A 762 26.15 -8.47 4.83
C LYS A 762 24.67 -8.86 4.91
N GLU A 763 24.36 -10.01 5.52
CA GLU A 763 23.00 -10.57 5.64
C GLU A 763 22.36 -10.88 4.29
N GLN A 764 23.17 -11.04 3.23
CA GLN A 764 22.70 -11.36 1.90
C GLN A 764 22.68 -12.88 1.70
N ILE A 765 21.56 -13.38 1.19
CA ILE A 765 21.41 -14.77 0.76
C ILE A 765 21.37 -14.78 -0.77
N GLN A 766 21.89 -15.82 -1.43
CA GLN A 766 21.73 -15.97 -2.87
C GLN A 766 20.70 -17.05 -3.18
N ALA A 767 19.75 -16.75 -4.07
CA ALA A 767 18.74 -17.71 -4.51
C ALA A 767 19.35 -19.02 -5.00
N ARG A 768 20.46 -18.92 -5.73
CA ARG A 768 21.20 -20.07 -6.24
C ARG A 768 21.68 -20.99 -5.11
N ASP A 769 22.19 -20.42 -4.02
CA ASP A 769 22.68 -21.18 -2.88
C ASP A 769 21.54 -21.89 -2.13
N VAL A 770 20.35 -21.28 -2.05
CA VAL A 770 19.13 -21.89 -1.50
C VAL A 770 18.69 -23.09 -2.35
N VAL A 771 18.55 -22.91 -3.65
CA VAL A 771 18.12 -23.97 -4.57
C VAL A 771 19.14 -25.12 -4.59
N ARG A 772 20.44 -24.79 -4.63
CA ARG A 772 21.54 -25.78 -4.56
C ARG A 772 21.51 -26.55 -3.25
N PHE A 773 21.26 -25.87 -2.14
CA PHE A 773 21.12 -26.50 -0.83
C PHE A 773 19.97 -27.52 -0.83
N LEU A 774 18.80 -27.16 -1.37
CA LEU A 774 17.67 -28.08 -1.47
C LEU A 774 17.98 -29.28 -2.38
N CYS A 775 18.62 -29.05 -3.53
CA CYS A 775 19.03 -30.12 -4.45
C CYS A 775 19.95 -31.14 -3.76
N GLU A 776 21.04 -30.67 -3.14
CA GLU A 776 22.03 -31.54 -2.49
C GLU A 776 21.47 -32.20 -1.22
N ALA A 777 20.63 -31.49 -0.46
CA ALA A 777 19.98 -32.04 0.72
C ALA A 777 18.95 -33.12 0.35
N ALA A 778 18.18 -32.92 -0.72
CA ALA A 778 17.20 -33.90 -1.20
C ALA A 778 17.91 -35.17 -1.68
N LYS A 779 18.92 -35.02 -2.53
CA LYS A 779 19.79 -36.11 -3.02
C LYS A 779 20.42 -36.91 -1.89
N ALA A 780 20.95 -36.24 -0.87
CA ALA A 780 21.57 -36.89 0.27
C ALA A 780 20.57 -37.51 1.26
N SER A 781 19.27 -37.19 1.15
CA SER A 781 18.21 -37.75 2.00
C SER A 781 17.59 -39.03 1.44
N VAL A 782 17.78 -39.33 0.15
CA VAL A 782 17.24 -40.55 -0.49
C VAL A 782 17.74 -41.80 0.22
N GLY A 783 16.83 -42.69 0.61
CA GLY A 783 17.14 -43.94 1.32
C GLY A 783 17.45 -43.78 2.82
N ASP A 784 17.38 -42.58 3.40
CA ASP A 784 17.44 -42.38 4.85
C ASP A 784 16.02 -42.46 5.46
N GLY A 785 15.70 -43.59 6.08
CA GLY A 785 14.41 -43.87 6.71
C GLY A 785 14.32 -43.45 8.19
N ARG A 786 15.34 -42.77 8.75
CA ARG A 786 15.33 -42.39 10.17
C ARG A 786 14.34 -41.28 10.52
N TRP A 787 13.86 -40.55 9.51
CA TRP A 787 12.92 -39.44 9.62
C TRP A 787 11.77 -39.67 8.64
N ALA A 788 10.55 -39.83 9.17
CA ALA A 788 9.33 -40.04 8.38
C ALA A 788 8.40 -38.81 8.37
N ASP A 789 8.64 -37.86 9.27
CA ASP A 789 7.90 -36.61 9.48
C ASP A 789 8.33 -35.49 8.51
N ARG A 790 9.43 -35.67 7.78
CA ARG A 790 10.04 -34.63 6.94
C ARG A 790 10.75 -35.19 5.70
N VAL A 791 10.81 -34.39 4.65
CA VAL A 791 11.49 -34.74 3.38
C VAL A 791 13.01 -34.75 3.54
N LEU A 792 13.59 -33.70 4.13
CA LEU A 792 15.02 -33.48 4.27
C LEU A 792 15.53 -33.91 5.64
N THR A 793 16.58 -34.73 5.68
CA THR A 793 17.17 -35.16 6.95
C THR A 793 18.21 -34.16 7.47
N PRO A 794 18.35 -33.99 8.81
CA PRO A 794 19.36 -33.09 9.38
C PRO A 794 20.81 -33.40 8.95
N ALA A 795 21.15 -34.69 8.79
CA ALA A 795 22.46 -35.10 8.32
C ALA A 795 22.71 -34.69 6.86
N ALA A 796 21.70 -34.84 6.00
CA ALA A 796 21.75 -34.42 4.61
C ALA A 796 21.86 -32.89 4.49
N MET A 797 21.10 -32.11 5.27
CA MET A 797 21.20 -30.65 5.29
C MET A 797 22.59 -30.15 5.66
N ARG A 798 23.22 -30.73 6.71
CA ARG A 798 24.61 -30.38 7.07
C ARG A 798 25.62 -30.74 5.98
N LYS A 799 25.40 -31.85 5.26
CA LYS A 799 26.24 -32.26 4.12
C LYS A 799 26.06 -31.33 2.92
N ALA A 800 24.83 -30.89 2.66
CA ALA A 800 24.51 -29.96 1.58
C ALA A 800 25.23 -28.61 1.73
N LEU A 801 25.35 -28.08 2.96
CA LEU A 801 26.13 -26.86 3.22
C LEU A 801 27.59 -26.97 2.77
N VAL A 802 28.22 -28.12 2.95
CA VAL A 802 29.61 -28.34 2.50
C VAL A 802 29.70 -28.29 0.97
N ALA A 803 28.70 -28.83 0.28
CA ALA A 803 28.62 -28.77 -1.18
C ALA A 803 28.36 -27.32 -1.67
N CYS A 804 27.41 -26.60 -1.06
CA CYS A 804 27.15 -25.19 -1.38
C CYS A 804 28.37 -24.32 -1.16
N SER A 805 29.07 -24.50 -0.03
CA SER A 805 30.27 -23.73 0.28
C SER A 805 31.38 -23.95 -0.77
N ARG A 806 31.58 -25.19 -1.24
CA ARG A 806 32.59 -25.47 -2.27
C ARG A 806 32.23 -24.82 -3.61
N ALA A 807 30.97 -24.94 -4.00
CA ALA A 807 30.49 -24.33 -5.24
C ALA A 807 30.61 -22.79 -5.18
N LYS A 808 30.29 -22.18 -4.04
CA LYS A 808 30.43 -20.74 -3.81
C LYS A 808 31.86 -20.24 -4.02
N ILE A 809 32.85 -20.95 -3.47
CA ILE A 809 34.27 -20.58 -3.64
C ILE A 809 34.72 -20.73 -5.09
N GLU A 810 34.27 -21.78 -5.78
CA GLU A 810 34.57 -21.99 -7.20
C GLU A 810 33.97 -20.89 -8.09
N GLU A 811 32.72 -20.48 -7.80
CA GLU A 811 32.06 -19.37 -8.48
C GLU A 811 32.83 -18.06 -8.25
N ILE A 812 33.15 -17.72 -7.00
CA ILE A 812 33.95 -16.52 -6.70
C ILE A 812 35.30 -16.55 -7.41
N ASN A 813 35.90 -17.74 -7.55
CA ASN A 813 37.17 -17.88 -8.23
C ASN A 813 37.08 -17.64 -9.74
N GLN A 814 35.98 -18.04 -10.37
CA GLN A 814 35.71 -17.76 -11.79
C GLN A 814 35.39 -16.27 -12.01
N GLU A 815 34.66 -15.68 -11.06
CA GLU A 815 34.12 -14.33 -11.18
C GLU A 815 35.09 -13.22 -10.74
N ASN A 816 35.92 -13.50 -9.74
CA ASN A 816 36.95 -12.61 -9.22
C ASN A 816 38.19 -13.44 -8.84
N PRO A 817 39.09 -13.69 -9.82
CA PRO A 817 40.28 -14.51 -9.62
C PRO A 817 41.19 -14.01 -8.48
N ARG A 818 41.23 -12.70 -8.23
CA ARG A 818 42.00 -12.11 -7.13
C ARG A 818 41.45 -12.53 -5.77
N LEU A 819 40.14 -12.41 -5.57
CA LEU A 819 39.47 -12.82 -4.33
C LEU A 819 39.49 -14.34 -4.17
N GLY A 820 39.29 -15.09 -5.25
CA GLY A 820 39.40 -16.55 -5.25
C GLY A 820 40.81 -17.04 -4.87
N ALA A 821 41.86 -16.36 -5.35
CA ALA A 821 43.24 -16.65 -4.96
C ALA A 821 43.50 -16.34 -3.48
N LEU A 822 42.89 -15.27 -2.96
CA LEU A 822 42.98 -14.90 -1.54
C LEU A 822 42.33 -15.95 -0.64
N LEU A 823 41.09 -16.36 -0.94
CA LEU A 823 40.37 -17.39 -0.19
C LEU A 823 41.11 -18.74 -0.25
N ARG A 824 41.66 -19.12 -1.42
CA ARG A 824 42.49 -20.33 -1.54
C ARG A 824 43.76 -20.24 -0.71
N ARG A 825 44.43 -19.09 -0.65
CA ARG A 825 45.59 -18.89 0.23
C ARG A 825 45.23 -19.08 1.70
N MET A 826 44.10 -18.51 2.14
CA MET A 826 43.59 -18.68 3.50
C MET A 826 43.34 -20.15 3.84
N SER A 827 42.84 -20.97 2.90
CA SER A 827 42.60 -22.39 3.15
C SER A 827 43.84 -23.16 3.61
N GLY A 828 45.04 -22.72 3.20
CA GLY A 828 46.33 -23.32 3.60
C GLY A 828 46.64 -23.19 5.09
N PHE A 829 46.00 -22.26 5.79
CA PHE A 829 46.17 -22.02 7.23
C PHE A 829 45.11 -22.73 8.08
N SER A 830 44.15 -23.42 7.47
CA SER A 830 42.98 -23.97 8.18
C SER A 830 43.28 -25.10 9.17
N GLU A 831 44.41 -25.81 9.01
CA GLU A 831 44.85 -26.85 9.94
C GLU A 831 45.57 -26.28 11.16
N SER A 832 46.28 -25.16 11.00
CA SER A 832 47.10 -24.52 12.04
C SER A 832 46.35 -23.41 12.79
N VAL A 833 45.42 -22.72 12.13
CA VAL A 833 44.68 -21.58 12.66
C VAL A 833 43.21 -21.94 12.85
N LYS A 834 42.65 -21.56 14.01
CA LYS A 834 41.22 -21.73 14.32
C LYS A 834 40.55 -20.35 14.39
N MET A 835 39.28 -20.27 14.02
CA MET A 835 38.49 -19.04 14.16
C MET A 835 37.98 -18.85 15.60
N PRO A 836 37.81 -17.60 16.08
CA PRO A 836 38.21 -16.35 15.42
C PRO A 836 39.74 -16.14 15.43
N PHE A 837 40.28 -15.48 14.41
CA PHE A 837 41.74 -15.28 14.18
C PHE A 837 42.11 -13.81 13.95
N GLU A 838 43.38 -13.45 14.09
CA GLU A 838 43.91 -12.15 13.67
C GLU A 838 44.29 -12.17 12.18
N ALA A 839 44.27 -11.02 11.50
CA ALA A 839 44.61 -10.94 10.08
C ALA A 839 46.04 -11.45 9.77
N SER A 840 46.97 -11.24 10.71
CA SER A 840 48.34 -11.75 10.63
C SER A 840 48.44 -13.28 10.73
N ASP A 841 47.48 -13.96 11.38
CA ASP A 841 47.52 -15.42 11.54
C ASP A 841 47.34 -16.15 10.20
N VAL A 842 46.71 -15.49 9.23
CA VAL A 842 46.38 -16.01 7.89
C VAL A 842 47.03 -15.20 6.76
N ASP A 843 48.06 -14.40 7.08
CA ASP A 843 48.84 -13.60 6.13
C ASP A 843 47.98 -12.65 5.27
N LEU A 844 47.01 -11.97 5.89
CA LEU A 844 46.16 -10.97 5.23
C LEU A 844 46.71 -9.55 5.46
N GLY A 845 46.97 -8.81 4.37
CA GLY A 845 47.26 -7.38 4.42
C GLY A 845 46.01 -6.52 4.66
N SER A 846 46.19 -5.21 4.85
CA SER A 846 45.09 -4.26 5.02
C SER A 846 44.09 -4.30 3.87
N ASP A 847 44.61 -4.30 2.64
CA ASP A 847 43.81 -4.24 1.41
C ASP A 847 43.05 -5.56 1.17
N ASP A 848 43.63 -6.68 1.62
CA ASP A 848 43.02 -8.00 1.54
C ASP A 848 41.85 -8.13 2.53
N VAL A 849 42.02 -7.60 3.75
CA VAL A 849 40.95 -7.54 4.76
C VAL A 849 39.80 -6.66 4.27
N GLU A 850 40.10 -5.47 3.75
CA GLU A 850 39.09 -4.54 3.23
C GLU A 850 38.26 -5.20 2.13
N ALA A 851 38.90 -5.86 1.17
CA ALA A 851 38.22 -6.59 0.10
C ALA A 851 37.32 -7.73 0.61
N LEU A 852 37.79 -8.53 1.59
CA LEU A 852 36.99 -9.63 2.16
C LEU A 852 35.80 -9.13 3.00
N VAL A 853 35.96 -8.01 3.69
CA VAL A 853 34.88 -7.37 4.48
C VAL A 853 33.85 -6.71 3.56
N GLU A 854 34.28 -6.10 2.46
CA GLU A 854 33.38 -5.54 1.45
C GLU A 854 32.50 -6.63 0.84
N TRP A 855 33.07 -7.79 0.53
CA TRP A 855 32.37 -8.96 -0.01
C TRP A 855 31.58 -9.79 1.02
N GLY A 856 31.61 -9.41 2.31
CA GLY A 856 30.89 -10.12 3.37
C GLY A 856 31.47 -11.50 3.74
N ALA A 857 32.65 -11.85 3.22
CA ALA A 857 33.35 -13.10 3.51
C ALA A 857 34.08 -13.08 4.87
N LEU A 858 34.30 -11.89 5.44
CA LEU A 858 34.97 -11.66 6.71
C LEU A 858 34.28 -10.52 7.49
N ASP A 859 34.21 -10.62 8.81
CA ASP A 859 33.78 -9.52 9.68
C ASP A 859 34.55 -9.55 11.01
N LYS A 860 34.69 -8.38 11.65
CA LYS A 860 35.41 -8.21 12.90
C LYS A 860 34.45 -8.37 14.08
N ASP A 861 34.78 -9.25 15.01
CA ASP A 861 34.01 -9.50 16.23
C ASP A 861 34.38 -8.48 17.34
N THR A 862 33.56 -8.42 18.38
CA THR A 862 33.73 -7.49 19.53
C THR A 862 35.05 -7.65 20.28
N ASP A 863 35.69 -8.81 20.16
CA ASP A 863 37.01 -9.12 20.71
C ASP A 863 38.17 -8.68 19.78
N GLY A 864 37.86 -8.01 18.67
CA GLY A 864 38.83 -7.48 17.72
C GLY A 864 39.36 -8.50 16.71
N ARG A 865 38.93 -9.76 16.76
CA ARG A 865 39.36 -10.84 15.86
C ARG A 865 38.36 -11.06 14.73
N TYR A 866 38.83 -11.60 13.62
CA TYR A 866 38.02 -11.84 12.43
C TYR A 866 37.36 -13.23 12.43
N ARG A 867 36.16 -13.30 11.84
CA ARG A 867 35.40 -14.53 11.59
C ARG A 867 34.99 -14.62 10.14
N MET A 868 34.60 -15.84 9.72
CA MET A 868 34.02 -16.12 8.40
C MET A 868 32.61 -16.74 8.54
N PRO A 869 31.67 -16.45 7.62
CA PRO A 869 30.35 -17.07 7.61
C PRO A 869 30.42 -18.56 7.23
N GLU A 870 29.38 -19.34 7.56
CA GLU A 870 29.35 -20.78 7.27
C GLU A 870 29.45 -21.10 5.77
N ILE A 871 28.81 -20.29 4.92
CA ILE A 871 28.83 -20.45 3.46
C ILE A 871 30.24 -20.37 2.86
N TYR A 872 31.21 -19.73 3.53
CA TYR A 872 32.63 -19.72 3.11
C TYR A 872 33.48 -20.72 3.89
N ARG A 873 33.24 -20.83 5.20
CA ARG A 873 34.09 -21.58 6.14
C ARG A 873 34.23 -23.05 5.79
N HIS A 874 33.15 -23.72 5.37
CA HIS A 874 33.14 -25.17 5.18
C HIS A 874 34.06 -25.62 4.04
N ALA A 875 34.13 -24.88 2.94
CA ALA A 875 35.03 -25.15 1.84
C ALA A 875 36.50 -24.88 2.19
N LEU A 876 36.76 -23.87 3.02
CA LEU A 876 38.10 -23.46 3.41
C LEU A 876 38.70 -24.29 4.55
N GLY A 877 37.91 -25.14 5.21
CA GLY A 877 38.38 -26.10 6.21
C GLY A 877 38.56 -25.54 7.63
N PHE A 878 38.27 -24.26 7.86
CA PHE A 878 38.50 -23.61 9.16
C PHE A 878 37.61 -24.17 10.28
N ARG A 879 38.26 -24.55 11.39
CA ARG A 879 37.61 -24.99 12.63
C ARG A 879 37.37 -23.81 13.58
N THR A 880 36.30 -23.83 14.35
CA THR A 880 35.94 -22.78 15.32
C THR A 880 36.30 -23.15 16.76
N GLN A 881 36.85 -22.22 17.53
CA GLN A 881 36.93 -22.30 18.99
C GLN A 881 35.66 -21.69 19.62
N GLY A 882 34.93 -22.47 20.43
CA GLY A 882 33.65 -22.04 21.02
C GLY A 882 32.46 -22.08 20.05
N ARG A 883 31.35 -21.43 20.42
CA ARG A 883 30.17 -21.31 19.53
C ARG A 883 30.53 -20.43 18.32
N ALA A 884 30.22 -20.92 17.11
CA ALA A 884 30.31 -20.09 15.91
C ALA A 884 29.39 -18.87 16.06
N ARG A 885 29.87 -17.68 15.65
CA ARG A 885 29.01 -16.50 15.53
C ARG A 885 28.12 -16.75 14.32
N VAL A 886 26.87 -17.11 14.58
CA VAL A 886 25.80 -17.05 13.58
C VAL A 886 25.62 -15.58 13.22
N VAL A 887 25.39 -15.26 11.95
CA VAL A 887 25.06 -13.89 11.49
C VAL A 887 23.94 -13.37 12.42
N ARG A 888 24.25 -12.37 13.25
CA ARG A 888 23.36 -11.86 14.30
C ARG A 888 22.73 -10.56 13.80
N GLY A 889 21.46 -10.68 13.45
CA GLY A 889 20.56 -9.62 13.00
C GLY A 889 19.24 -10.14 12.43
N LEU A 890 19.02 -11.47 12.47
CA LEU A 890 17.89 -12.20 11.90
C LEU A 890 16.85 -12.55 12.97
#